data_AF-A0A1H5X9S2-F1
#
_entry.id   AF-A0A1H5X9S2-F1
#
_cell.length_a   1.000
_cell.length_b   1.000
_cell.length_c   1.000
_cell.angle_alpha   90.00
_cell.angle_beta   90.00
_cell.angle_gamma   90.00
#
_symmetry.space_group_name_H-M   'P 1'
#
loop_
_entity.id
_entity.type
_entity.pdbx_description
1 polymer ?
#
loop_
_entity_poly.entity_id
_entity_poly.type
_entity_poly.pdbx_seq_one_letter_code
_entity_poly.pdbx_strand_id
1 'polypeptide(L)'
;MDAQPGAGRAALAASVAQVVTGGGAVAGASFLVGDGVAVTCAHVVRAVGAGPGERVELVFPHLRGAPRLPAEVVAERWRAPESDDVAVLHLAGVPPGAEVLALGSAAGCQGHPVSSFGFPAQAPPDGHFGYGTAADPLPGRLLQLTGANDLTSGFSGGPVVDERTGLVIGMVTAIASPDEHLKGIGIAYATPAEVLREVVPQLAVREVCPYLGLEPFTAEHAEWFRGRDDAVGEVRAALRRSRAVLLLGPSGGGKSSLVQAGVLPALSRGALPGSDRWLPVVVRPGTDLPAELERAGLPGGGELAGADRRLAEADRDRLLLVVDQFEELLTQPPDLRHRAAGQLVALIGSGAPVSVLLVMRDDFYPQLAAMLPQLLAAATPGLVNIPAALRVPELLEIIGGPARAAGIGIETGLVERIVDDLCSADPDRRAPVTLLPPLELALRQLWQRREDGRLTHDAYQRIGAVTGALTTWCNTALAQLPARHRTVARRMLTALVRPADDAHAIPATRRQLSISTLRALAAGPADTAVDEVLAALTRYRIITTGSTPRPGRPPEPTAELIHDALLRDWPDLRRWVADDHRFQVWLHRAAEQRQRHRLSGQPGDLLAGTALSEGIDWAGERSLPADIAEFLTASHQSWQATARRTRRLNRLLAGLLVVSLVATGLALWQSQLAGTAQREAQARQLAAQSAALRETSPDLSALLAVQAHRTDDSTAEGSPALQAFADSPLRKRLDLHGGNAKALAYSTDGRLLAAAGEQGGTSLWETGSGRERHILRGHAGEVNAVAFSPGNSVLATAGQDRTARIWDVGSGRQRALLRGHESTVNNVEFSGDGTVVVTSSGDGTARIWDSRTGRQLRSFTVHGRGALEIAFSGDGRTLVTANNDGTAQLWDVETGRQRALVGDTGVEVFSVALSPDVRMLAAAGVDHRIRLWDLETGQERAALTGHFTYVFSMEFSPDGKTLASASLDTSARLWDVGTGEELHILTGGNASSMLRTAFSPDGRTLVTTDDDRVARLWDVESGRQRRALTGHNGAVAWAAFSPDGAPLATAAVDGTARLWEARAGEPRLMLAE
;
A
#
# COMPACT_ATOMS: atom_id res chain seq x y z
N MET A 1 12.25 27.90 29.47
CA MET A 1 12.58 26.54 29.01
C MET A 1 14.07 26.42 29.22
N ASP A 2 14.47 25.89 30.38
CA ASP A 2 15.87 25.62 30.69
C ASP A 2 16.29 24.37 29.91
N ALA A 3 16.77 24.56 28.68
CA ALA A 3 17.83 23.69 28.18
C ALA A 3 18.94 23.76 29.24
N GLN A 4 19.44 22.62 29.74
CA GLN A 4 20.51 22.62 30.75
C GLN A 4 21.57 23.67 30.38
N PRO A 5 21.65 24.83 31.09
CA PRO A 5 22.50 25.94 30.67
C PRO A 5 23.99 25.59 30.79
N GLY A 6 24.32 24.44 31.40
CA GLY A 6 25.67 24.03 31.74
C GLY A 6 26.49 23.47 30.57
N ALA A 7 25.90 22.76 29.61
CA ALA A 7 26.70 22.05 28.60
C ALA A 7 27.32 22.99 27.56
N GLY A 8 26.53 23.92 27.00
CA GLY A 8 27.03 24.91 26.03
C GLY A 8 27.98 25.93 26.68
N ARG A 9 27.74 26.32 27.94
CA ARG A 9 28.62 27.22 28.69
C ARG A 9 29.94 26.56 29.08
N ALA A 10 29.94 25.27 29.43
CA ALA A 10 31.16 24.52 29.69
C ALA A 10 32.01 24.36 28.42
N ALA A 11 31.39 24.11 27.26
CA ALA A 11 32.09 24.03 25.98
C ALA A 11 32.70 25.38 25.56
N LEU A 12 31.97 26.48 25.76
CA LEU A 12 32.47 27.83 25.53
C LEU A 12 33.67 28.15 26.43
N ALA A 13 33.55 27.91 27.74
CA ALA A 13 34.64 28.14 28.69
C ALA A 13 35.88 27.26 28.42
N ALA A 14 35.68 26.01 27.97
CA ALA A 14 36.76 25.11 27.55
C ALA A 14 37.52 25.58 26.29
N SER A 15 36.90 26.45 25.49
CA SER A 15 37.43 26.93 24.20
C SER A 15 38.04 28.34 24.28
N VAL A 16 38.01 28.95 25.46
CA VAL A 16 38.62 30.25 25.76
C VAL A 16 39.89 30.04 26.60
N ALA A 17 40.98 30.67 26.19
CA ALA A 17 42.29 30.61 26.83
C ALA A 17 42.70 31.96 27.42
N GLN A 18 43.50 31.91 28.48
CA GLN A 18 44.21 33.05 29.04
C GLN A 18 45.44 33.36 28.19
N VAL A 19 45.61 34.62 27.80
CA VAL A 19 46.87 35.12 27.24
C VAL A 19 47.73 35.58 28.40
N VAL A 20 48.84 34.89 28.67
CA VAL A 20 49.67 35.12 29.86
C VAL A 20 51.05 35.67 29.55
N THR A 21 51.57 36.48 30.46
CA THR A 21 52.97 36.92 30.48
C THR A 21 53.89 35.77 30.90
N GLY A 22 55.20 35.86 30.62
CA GLY A 22 56.20 34.91 31.13
C GLY A 22 56.26 34.80 32.68
N GLY A 23 55.67 35.75 33.40
CA GLY A 23 55.50 35.73 34.87
C GLY A 23 54.16 35.16 35.36
N GLY A 24 53.29 34.69 34.46
CA GLY A 24 52.01 34.07 34.80
C GLY A 24 50.85 35.03 35.02
N ALA A 25 51.03 36.35 34.85
CA ALA A 25 49.93 37.31 34.90
C ALA A 25 49.08 37.24 33.61
N VAL A 26 47.76 37.28 33.75
CA VAL A 26 46.79 37.24 32.64
C VAL A 26 46.59 38.65 32.07
N ALA A 27 46.84 38.82 30.77
CA ALA A 27 46.66 40.08 30.07
C ALA A 27 45.28 40.22 29.40
N GLY A 28 44.64 39.09 29.09
CA GLY A 28 43.34 39.05 28.42
C GLY A 28 42.95 37.63 28.02
N ALA A 29 41.92 37.52 27.21
CA ALA A 29 41.40 36.26 26.71
C ALA A 29 41.75 36.04 25.23
N SER A 30 41.72 34.79 24.80
CA SER A 30 41.75 34.37 23.40
C SER A 30 40.79 33.20 23.21
N PHE A 31 40.28 32.99 22.01
CA PHE A 31 39.38 31.87 21.75
C PHE A 31 39.60 31.23 20.38
N LEU A 32 39.24 29.95 20.29
CA LEU A 32 39.40 29.13 19.08
C LEU A 32 38.30 29.41 18.06
N VAL A 33 38.68 29.74 16.84
CA VAL A 33 37.77 30.06 15.71
C VAL A 33 38.00 29.21 14.47
N GLY A 34 39.08 28.42 14.46
CA GLY A 34 39.38 27.46 13.40
C GLY A 34 40.30 26.36 13.92
N ASP A 35 40.53 25.33 13.10
CA ASP A 35 41.48 24.27 13.44
C ASP A 35 42.89 24.85 13.58
N GLY A 36 43.43 24.85 14.80
CA GLY A 36 44.71 25.48 15.13
C GLY A 36 44.72 27.01 15.03
N VAL A 37 43.56 27.69 14.94
CA VAL A 37 43.47 29.15 14.82
C VAL A 37 42.72 29.73 16.02
N ALA A 38 43.40 30.59 16.78
CA ALA A 38 42.82 31.40 17.83
C ALA A 38 42.90 32.89 17.50
N VAL A 39 42.02 33.69 18.09
CA VAL A 39 42.00 35.15 17.94
C VAL A 39 42.00 35.83 19.29
N THR A 40 42.60 37.02 19.35
CA THR A 40 42.61 37.92 20.51
C THR A 40 42.82 39.37 20.04
N CYS A 41 42.78 40.34 20.95
CA CYS A 41 43.10 41.72 20.64
C CYS A 41 44.62 41.93 20.44
N ALA A 42 45.00 42.80 19.51
CA ALA A 42 46.41 43.15 19.31
C ALA A 42 47.01 43.84 20.54
N HIS A 43 46.23 44.63 21.28
CA HIS A 43 46.70 45.25 22.53
C HIS A 43 46.95 44.22 23.64
N VAL A 44 46.20 43.09 23.67
CA VAL A 44 46.43 42.00 24.64
C VAL A 44 47.77 41.33 24.36
N VAL A 45 48.12 41.11 23.09
CA VAL A 45 49.43 40.58 22.69
C VAL A 45 50.57 41.55 23.04
N ARG A 46 50.37 42.86 22.81
CA ARG A 46 51.35 43.88 23.25
C ARG A 46 51.51 43.93 24.77
N ALA A 47 50.42 43.75 25.53
CA ALA A 47 50.46 43.77 26.98
C ALA A 47 51.28 42.61 27.58
N VAL A 48 51.41 41.48 26.87
CA VAL A 48 52.33 40.39 27.24
C VAL A 48 53.76 40.57 26.71
N GLY A 49 54.06 41.72 26.08
CA GLY A 49 55.37 42.06 25.56
C GLY A 49 55.72 41.37 24.23
N ALA A 50 54.72 40.89 23.49
CA ALA A 50 54.90 40.24 22.19
C ALA A 50 54.37 41.08 21.03
N GLY A 51 54.81 40.77 19.82
CA GLY A 51 54.38 41.40 18.57
C GLY A 51 54.18 40.42 17.40
N PRO A 52 53.94 40.95 16.18
CA PRO A 52 53.79 40.14 14.97
C PRO A 52 54.99 39.21 14.74
N GLY A 53 54.75 37.92 14.50
CA GLY A 53 55.79 36.90 14.28
C GLY A 53 56.43 36.35 15.56
N GLU A 54 56.06 36.86 16.74
CA GLU A 54 56.56 36.37 18.02
C GLU A 54 55.62 35.33 18.65
N ARG A 55 56.06 34.69 19.74
CA ARG A 55 55.28 33.66 20.43
C ARG A 55 54.66 34.19 21.71
N VAL A 56 53.43 33.77 21.95
CA VAL A 56 52.69 33.98 23.20
C VAL A 56 52.33 32.65 23.84
N GLU A 57 52.11 32.63 25.14
CA GLU A 57 51.66 31.45 25.87
C GLU A 57 50.15 31.55 26.13
N LEU A 58 49.41 30.49 25.76
CA LEU A 58 47.97 30.35 26.02
C LEU A 58 47.73 29.28 27.08
N VAL A 59 46.92 29.59 28.10
CA VAL A 59 46.52 28.63 29.14
C VAL A 59 45.03 28.35 29.05
N PHE A 60 44.62 27.08 28.95
CA PHE A 60 43.21 26.68 28.88
C PHE A 60 42.73 26.14 30.25
N PRO A 61 42.27 26.98 31.18
CA PRO A 61 42.01 26.57 32.57
C PRO A 61 40.91 25.52 32.73
N HIS A 62 39.95 25.50 31.80
CA HIS A 62 38.81 24.57 31.83
C HIS A 62 39.07 23.24 31.12
N LEU A 63 40.25 23.05 30.52
CA LEU A 63 40.67 21.75 30.01
C LEU A 63 41.38 20.94 31.10
N ARG A 64 41.28 19.62 30.99
CA ARG A 64 41.89 18.71 31.97
C ARG A 64 43.41 18.96 32.05
N GLY A 65 43.87 19.39 33.23
CA GLY A 65 45.28 19.66 33.49
C GLY A 65 45.76 21.07 33.11
N ALA A 66 44.84 21.98 32.74
CA ALA A 66 45.14 23.38 32.38
C ALA A 66 46.35 23.53 31.44
N PRO A 67 46.30 22.91 30.23
CA PRO A 67 47.44 22.86 29.33
C PRO A 67 47.88 24.27 28.94
N ARG A 68 49.21 24.47 28.93
CA ARG A 68 49.88 25.69 28.48
C ARG A 68 50.46 25.42 27.10
N LEU A 69 50.02 26.17 26.11
CA LEU A 69 50.35 25.93 24.71
C LEU A 69 51.01 27.18 24.11
N PRO A 70 52.18 27.04 23.46
CA PRO A 70 52.76 28.14 22.71
C PRO A 70 51.92 28.40 21.45
N ALA A 71 51.63 29.67 21.18
CA ALA A 71 50.97 30.11 19.96
C ALA A 71 51.82 31.17 19.26
N GLU A 72 51.88 31.10 17.93
CA GLU A 72 52.61 32.05 17.11
C GLU A 72 51.69 33.17 16.62
N VAL A 73 52.08 34.43 16.80
CA VAL A 73 51.34 35.58 16.31
C VAL A 73 51.55 35.68 14.80
N VAL A 74 50.49 35.48 14.01
CA VAL A 74 50.59 35.47 12.54
C VAL A 74 50.77 36.90 12.02
N ALA A 75 51.95 37.22 11.51
CA ALA A 75 52.33 38.59 11.15
C ALA A 75 51.46 39.18 10.04
N GLU A 76 51.07 38.38 9.04
CA GLU A 76 50.23 38.81 7.91
C GLU A 76 48.78 39.08 8.31
N ARG A 77 48.36 38.56 9.48
CA ARG A 77 47.00 38.64 10.02
C ARG A 77 46.93 39.51 11.28
N TRP A 78 47.86 40.44 11.40
CA TRP A 78 47.89 41.44 12.46
C TRP A 78 47.19 42.73 12.02
N ARG A 79 46.37 43.29 12.90
CA ARG A 79 45.79 44.64 12.80
C ARG A 79 46.09 45.37 14.10
N ALA A 80 46.84 46.46 14.01
CA ALA A 80 47.32 47.19 15.18
C ALA A 80 46.14 47.75 16.03
N PRO A 81 46.35 48.00 17.33
CA PRO A 81 45.33 48.56 18.23
C PRO A 81 44.71 49.87 17.74
N GLU A 82 45.47 50.65 16.97
CA GLU A 82 45.03 51.92 16.39
C GLU A 82 44.18 51.74 15.11
N SER A 83 44.00 50.50 14.65
CA SER A 83 43.19 50.10 13.49
C SER A 83 41.99 49.25 13.93
N ASP A 84 41.97 47.95 13.63
CA ASP A 84 40.89 47.02 13.97
C ASP A 84 41.15 46.21 15.26
N ASP A 85 42.35 46.35 15.84
CA ASP A 85 42.80 45.68 17.07
C ASP A 85 42.62 44.15 17.09
N VAL A 86 43.15 43.47 16.07
CA VAL A 86 43.03 42.02 15.89
C VAL A 86 44.41 41.37 15.80
N ALA A 87 44.62 40.32 16.60
CA ALA A 87 45.77 39.43 16.48
C ALA A 87 45.29 37.98 16.30
N VAL A 88 45.82 37.32 15.28
CA VAL A 88 45.56 35.90 15.00
C VAL A 88 46.72 35.08 15.50
N LEU A 89 46.40 34.03 16.25
CA LEU A 89 47.36 33.12 16.87
C LEU A 89 47.25 31.74 16.23
N HIS A 90 48.39 31.17 15.84
CA HIS A 90 48.47 29.83 15.28
C HIS A 90 48.96 28.83 16.34
N LEU A 91 48.18 27.76 16.52
CA LEU A 91 48.44 26.63 17.42
C LEU A 91 48.75 25.37 16.58
N ALA A 92 49.43 24.39 17.18
CA ALA A 92 49.72 23.12 16.53
C ALA A 92 48.47 22.29 16.18
N GLY A 93 47.32 22.61 16.79
CA GLY A 93 46.02 21.99 16.57
C GLY A 93 45.05 22.38 17.69
N VAL A 94 43.79 21.91 17.60
CA VAL A 94 42.80 22.10 18.66
C VAL A 94 43.14 21.22 19.87
N PRO A 95 43.28 21.78 21.08
CA PRO A 95 43.58 20.98 22.26
C PRO A 95 42.44 20.01 22.61
N PRO A 96 42.74 18.78 23.06
CA PRO A 96 41.70 17.80 23.39
C PRO A 96 40.72 18.31 24.44
N GLY A 97 39.42 18.32 24.09
CA GLY A 97 38.34 18.80 24.95
C GLY A 97 37.94 20.26 24.74
N ALA A 98 38.68 21.01 23.90
CA ALA A 98 38.22 22.31 23.40
C ALA A 98 37.49 22.13 22.07
N GLU A 99 36.58 23.07 21.77
CA GLU A 99 35.83 23.11 20.52
C GLU A 99 36.16 24.39 19.74
N VAL A 100 35.99 24.32 18.42
CA VAL A 100 36.10 25.51 17.58
C VAL A 100 34.78 26.29 17.68
N LEU A 101 34.85 27.53 18.14
CA LEU A 101 33.67 28.38 18.25
C LEU A 101 33.24 28.87 16.86
N ALA A 102 31.96 28.67 16.54
CA ALA A 102 31.41 29.09 15.27
C ALA A 102 31.12 30.59 15.27
N LEU A 103 31.58 31.30 14.23
CA LEU A 103 31.27 32.71 14.04
C LEU A 103 29.85 32.92 13.50
N GLY A 104 29.16 33.94 14.00
CA GLY A 104 27.88 34.44 13.51
C GLY A 104 28.04 35.83 12.89
N SER A 105 27.01 36.33 12.20
CA SER A 105 26.97 37.71 11.71
C SER A 105 26.63 38.65 12.88
N ALA A 106 27.34 39.77 13.02
CA ALA A 106 26.94 40.85 13.92
C ALA A 106 25.81 41.70 13.32
N ALA A 107 25.69 41.71 11.99
CA ALA A 107 24.58 42.39 11.32
C ALA A 107 23.26 41.71 11.68
N GLY A 108 22.27 42.53 12.08
CA GLY A 108 20.94 42.07 12.48
C GLY A 108 20.79 41.69 13.96
N CYS A 109 21.87 41.74 14.77
CA CYS A 109 21.84 41.38 16.19
C CYS A 109 21.39 42.53 17.12
N GLN A 110 20.85 43.62 16.59
CA GLN A 110 20.40 44.75 17.41
C GLN A 110 19.34 44.29 18.43
N GLY A 111 19.55 44.59 19.71
CA GLY A 111 18.67 44.19 20.81
C GLY A 111 18.81 42.72 21.23
N HIS A 112 19.78 41.97 20.68
CA HIS A 112 20.02 40.59 21.10
C HIS A 112 20.77 40.56 22.45
N PRO A 113 20.35 39.71 23.41
CA PRO A 113 21.14 39.44 24.60
C PRO A 113 22.45 38.75 24.21
N VAL A 114 23.56 39.20 24.79
CA VAL A 114 24.89 38.65 24.53
C VAL A 114 25.57 38.25 25.82
N SER A 115 26.47 37.27 25.73
CA SER A 115 27.42 36.96 26.79
C SER A 115 28.86 36.96 26.26
N SER A 116 29.81 37.09 27.19
CA SER A 116 31.23 36.90 26.92
C SER A 116 31.86 36.16 28.09
N PHE A 117 32.95 35.44 27.82
CA PHE A 117 33.75 34.77 28.85
C PHE A 117 35.15 35.34 28.89
N GLY A 118 35.64 35.69 30.08
CA GLY A 118 36.91 36.36 30.27
C GLY A 118 37.50 36.19 31.66
N PHE A 119 38.67 36.80 31.88
CA PHE A 119 39.51 36.59 33.07
C PHE A 119 39.89 37.91 33.76
N PRO A 120 38.93 38.70 34.26
CA PRO A 120 39.24 39.92 35.00
C PRO A 120 39.81 39.62 36.38
N ALA A 121 40.67 40.51 36.86
CA ALA A 121 41.38 40.36 38.14
C ALA A 121 40.45 40.25 39.37
N GLN A 122 39.19 40.67 39.26
CA GLN A 122 38.19 40.60 40.34
C GLN A 122 37.38 39.30 40.35
N ALA A 123 37.56 38.43 39.36
CA ALA A 123 36.85 37.16 39.21
C ALA A 123 37.73 35.95 39.62
N PRO A 124 37.16 34.74 39.74
CA PRO A 124 37.92 33.52 39.96
C PRO A 124 39.05 33.33 38.92
N PRO A 125 40.19 32.71 39.29
CA PRO A 125 41.34 32.55 38.40
C PRO A 125 41.05 31.75 37.12
N ASP A 126 39.98 30.95 37.11
CA ASP A 126 39.48 30.19 35.98
C ASP A 126 38.52 30.98 35.07
N GLY A 127 38.14 32.21 35.45
CA GLY A 127 37.33 33.11 34.62
C GLY A 127 35.85 33.11 34.98
N HIS A 128 35.08 34.00 34.33
CA HIS A 128 33.64 34.06 34.49
C HIS A 128 32.92 34.67 33.28
N PHE A 129 31.58 34.56 33.29
CA PHE A 129 30.68 35.13 32.29
C PHE A 129 30.29 36.56 32.63
N GLY A 130 30.37 37.45 31.63
CA GLY A 130 29.73 38.76 31.64
C GLY A 130 28.64 38.87 30.57
N TYR A 131 27.71 39.79 30.75
CA TYR A 131 26.49 39.90 29.92
C TYR A 131 26.27 41.31 29.40
N GLY A 132 25.52 41.43 28.31
CA GLY A 132 25.10 42.71 27.74
C GLY A 132 24.01 42.55 26.68
N THR A 133 23.75 43.61 25.92
CA THR A 133 22.84 43.63 24.78
C THR A 133 23.51 44.30 23.59
N ALA A 134 23.50 43.65 22.43
CA ALA A 134 24.08 44.19 21.20
C ALA A 134 23.26 45.41 20.70
N ALA A 135 23.95 46.48 20.32
CA ALA A 135 23.39 47.68 19.70
C ALA A 135 23.84 47.78 18.23
N ASP A 136 23.46 48.86 17.54
CA ASP A 136 23.87 49.07 16.15
C ASP A 136 25.39 49.24 16.01
N PRO A 137 25.99 48.76 14.91
CA PRO A 137 27.39 49.03 14.61
C PRO A 137 27.64 50.55 14.49
N LEU A 138 28.70 51.04 15.16
CA LEU A 138 29.06 52.45 15.12
C LEU A 138 29.80 52.82 13.82
N PRO A 139 29.78 54.11 13.41
CA PRO A 139 30.65 54.61 12.36
C PRO A 139 32.11 54.40 12.78
N GLY A 140 32.79 53.42 12.18
CA GLY A 140 34.08 52.91 12.66
C GLY A 140 34.16 51.40 12.85
N ARG A 141 33.13 50.64 12.45
CA ARG A 141 33.12 49.16 12.36
C ARG A 141 33.23 48.43 13.71
N LEU A 142 32.91 49.09 14.82
CA LEU A 142 32.78 48.46 16.14
C LEU A 142 31.32 48.15 16.46
N LEU A 143 31.07 47.00 17.08
CA LEU A 143 29.79 46.62 17.67
C LEU A 143 29.69 47.18 19.09
N GLN A 144 28.70 48.02 19.36
CA GLN A 144 28.45 48.53 20.70
C GLN A 144 27.63 47.52 21.51
N LEU A 145 28.04 47.26 22.76
CA LEU A 145 27.32 46.45 23.73
C LEU A 145 26.82 47.36 24.86
N THR A 146 25.54 47.27 25.18
CA THR A 146 24.85 48.07 26.21
C THR A 146 24.40 47.21 27.38
N GLY A 147 24.23 47.80 28.57
CA GLY A 147 23.94 47.03 29.79
C GLY A 147 25.09 46.11 30.21
N ALA A 148 26.30 46.37 29.72
CA ALA A 148 27.48 45.54 29.84
C ALA A 148 28.29 45.80 31.13
N ASN A 149 27.61 45.89 32.27
CA ASN A 149 28.24 46.27 33.55
C ASN A 149 29.25 45.23 34.06
N ASP A 150 29.06 43.97 33.68
CA ASP A 150 29.92 42.86 34.10
C ASP A 150 31.19 42.73 33.21
N LEU A 151 31.21 43.39 32.05
CA LEU A 151 32.37 43.38 31.15
C LEU A 151 33.41 44.41 31.63
N THR A 152 34.44 43.91 32.31
CA THR A 152 35.54 44.69 32.91
C THR A 152 36.92 44.35 32.29
N SER A 153 37.96 45.08 32.69
CA SER A 153 39.34 44.83 32.24
C SER A 153 39.74 43.37 32.50
N GLY A 154 39.94 42.59 31.43
CA GLY A 154 40.17 41.14 31.46
C GLY A 154 39.24 40.32 30.57
N PHE A 155 38.17 40.93 30.04
CA PHE A 155 37.38 40.37 28.94
C PHE A 155 37.94 40.68 27.54
N SER A 156 38.90 41.60 27.42
CA SER A 156 39.53 41.93 26.14
C SER A 156 40.08 40.69 25.45
N GLY A 157 39.76 40.51 24.17
CA GLY A 157 40.09 39.33 23.38
C GLY A 157 39.15 38.14 23.58
N GLY A 158 38.13 38.25 24.43
CA GLY A 158 37.12 37.21 24.66
C GLY A 158 36.00 37.22 23.60
N PRO A 159 35.36 36.07 23.34
CA PRO A 159 34.28 35.98 22.36
C PRO A 159 33.01 36.68 22.86
N VAL A 160 32.29 37.37 21.97
CA VAL A 160 30.94 37.87 22.20
C VAL A 160 29.96 36.92 21.53
N VAL A 161 29.18 36.21 22.34
CA VAL A 161 28.23 35.20 21.90
C VAL A 161 26.83 35.80 21.93
N ASP A 162 26.11 35.70 20.81
CA ASP A 162 24.68 35.99 20.77
C ASP A 162 23.92 34.84 21.44
N GLU A 163 23.25 35.11 22.55
CA GLU A 163 22.52 34.10 23.32
C GLU A 163 21.32 33.52 22.55
N ARG A 164 20.86 34.18 21.48
CA ARG A 164 19.79 33.63 20.62
C ARG A 164 20.30 32.58 19.65
N THR A 165 21.48 32.81 19.06
CA THR A 165 22.01 31.94 18.00
C THR A 165 23.08 30.98 18.50
N GLY A 166 23.69 31.24 19.67
CA GLY A 166 24.83 30.51 20.20
C GLY A 166 26.12 30.73 19.41
N LEU A 167 26.15 31.71 18.51
CA LEU A 167 27.28 32.00 17.63
C LEU A 167 28.08 33.20 18.14
N VAL A 168 29.38 33.19 17.85
CA VAL A 168 30.27 34.32 18.17
C VAL A 168 30.08 35.43 17.14
N ILE A 169 29.43 36.52 17.54
CA ILE A 169 29.16 37.68 16.68
C ILE A 169 30.27 38.74 16.74
N GLY A 170 31.24 38.60 17.65
CA GLY A 170 32.38 39.50 17.74
C GLY A 170 33.38 39.10 18.81
N MET A 171 34.36 39.96 19.06
CA MET A 171 35.38 39.84 20.10
C MET A 171 35.41 41.11 20.94
N VAL A 172 35.42 41.04 22.27
CA VAL A 172 35.48 42.22 23.13
C VAL A 172 36.81 42.94 22.94
N THR A 173 36.77 44.23 22.61
CA THR A 173 37.95 45.01 22.19
C THR A 173 38.26 46.14 23.16
N ALA A 174 37.24 46.86 23.60
CA ALA A 174 37.42 47.96 24.55
C ALA A 174 36.22 48.07 25.48
N ILE A 175 36.44 48.56 26.69
CA ILE A 175 35.38 48.86 27.64
C ILE A 175 35.45 50.36 27.92
N ALA A 176 34.32 51.05 27.76
CA ALA A 176 34.30 52.50 27.90
C ALA A 176 34.57 52.88 29.36
N SER A 177 35.56 53.75 29.59
CA SER A 177 35.72 54.39 30.89
C SER A 177 34.61 55.44 31.05
N PRO A 178 33.96 55.52 32.23
CA PRO A 178 32.97 56.57 32.49
C PRO A 178 33.63 57.95 32.34
N ASP A 179 33.02 58.85 31.57
CA ASP A 179 33.46 60.25 31.54
C ASP A 179 33.04 60.99 32.83
N GLU A 180 33.45 62.26 32.98
CA GLU A 180 33.12 63.11 34.13
C GLU A 180 31.59 63.32 34.33
N HIS A 181 30.77 62.95 33.34
CA HIS A 181 29.31 63.02 33.36
C HIS A 181 28.65 61.63 33.46
N LEU A 182 29.42 60.58 33.81
CA LEU A 182 28.98 59.19 33.91
C LEU A 182 28.46 58.60 32.57
N LYS A 183 28.75 59.23 31.42
CA LYS A 183 28.48 58.64 30.11
C LYS A 183 29.55 57.60 29.81
N GLY A 184 29.15 56.45 29.28
CA GLY A 184 30.03 55.30 29.06
C GLY A 184 29.87 54.17 30.08
N ILE A 185 29.10 54.37 31.17
CA ILE A 185 28.80 53.29 32.12
C ILE A 185 27.98 52.20 31.45
N GLY A 186 28.40 50.94 31.64
CA GLY A 186 27.72 49.77 31.09
C GLY A 186 27.83 49.64 29.57
N ILE A 187 28.86 50.26 28.97
CA ILE A 187 29.12 50.17 27.53
C ILE A 187 30.46 49.46 27.30
N ALA A 188 30.41 48.41 26.49
CA ALA A 188 31.59 47.76 25.93
C ALA A 188 31.55 47.83 24.40
N TYR A 189 32.71 47.68 23.77
CA TYR A 189 32.87 47.64 22.33
C TYR A 189 33.49 46.31 21.94
N ALA A 190 32.99 45.75 20.85
CA ALA A 190 33.49 44.52 20.27
C ALA A 190 33.87 44.72 18.81
N THR A 191 34.97 44.11 18.39
CA THR A 191 35.30 43.95 16.98
C THR A 191 34.36 42.90 16.38
N PRO A 192 33.49 43.26 15.41
CA PRO A 192 32.51 42.35 14.83
C PRO A 192 33.16 41.16 14.12
N ALA A 193 32.44 40.04 14.04
CA ALA A 193 32.91 38.83 13.34
C ALA A 193 33.24 39.07 11.85
N GLU A 194 32.60 40.05 11.20
CA GLU A 194 32.88 40.49 9.84
C GLU A 194 34.31 41.01 9.71
N VAL A 195 34.79 41.76 10.70
CA VAL A 195 36.17 42.28 10.73
C VAL A 195 37.15 41.12 10.95
N LEU A 196 36.83 40.17 11.84
CA LEU A 196 37.63 38.96 12.04
C LEU A 196 37.75 38.14 10.74
N ARG A 197 36.70 38.09 9.92
CA ARG A 197 36.70 37.43 8.60
C ARG A 197 37.56 38.15 7.56
N GLU A 198 37.63 39.48 7.59
CA GLU A 198 38.53 40.19 6.69
C GLU A 198 40.00 39.91 7.01
N VAL A 199 40.31 39.76 8.30
CA VAL A 199 41.66 39.37 8.76
C VAL A 199 41.93 37.89 8.50
N VAL A 200 40.91 37.03 8.61
CA VAL A 200 41.00 35.59 8.33
C VAL A 200 39.87 35.15 7.38
N PRO A 201 40.06 35.27 6.05
CA PRO A 201 39.01 34.97 5.07
C PRO A 201 38.48 33.54 5.08
N GLN A 202 39.24 32.62 5.70
CA GLN A 202 38.91 31.20 5.83
C GLN A 202 37.85 30.92 6.92
N LEU A 203 37.54 31.90 7.78
CA LEU A 203 36.52 31.74 8.82
C LEU A 203 35.12 31.80 8.19
N ALA A 204 34.38 30.70 8.29
CA ALA A 204 32.99 30.63 7.85
C ALA A 204 32.07 31.23 8.94
N VAL A 205 31.35 32.31 8.61
CA VAL A 205 30.20 32.74 9.43
C VAL A 205 29.04 31.79 9.16
N ARG A 206 28.52 31.20 10.23
CA ARG A 206 27.23 30.52 10.22
C ARG A 206 26.15 31.60 10.25
N GLU A 207 25.47 31.80 9.13
CA GLU A 207 24.22 32.53 9.12
C GLU A 207 23.07 31.58 9.46
N VAL A 208 22.16 32.03 10.33
CA VAL A 208 20.99 31.26 10.72
C VAL A 208 19.91 31.44 9.65
N CYS A 209 19.50 30.34 9.03
CA CYS A 209 18.44 30.34 8.03
C CYS A 209 17.08 30.27 8.73
N PRO A 210 16.21 31.30 8.62
CA PRO A 210 14.91 31.30 9.30
C PRO A 210 13.88 30.38 8.63
N TYR A 211 14.19 29.88 7.42
CA TYR A 211 13.36 28.95 6.67
C TYR A 211 13.88 27.53 6.83
N LEU A 212 13.08 26.67 7.43
CA LEU A 212 13.50 25.31 7.81
C LEU A 212 13.34 24.31 6.65
N GLY A 213 12.67 24.69 5.57
CA GLY A 213 12.41 23.78 4.45
C GLY A 213 11.35 22.75 4.83
N LEU A 214 11.68 21.47 4.74
CA LEU A 214 10.74 20.39 5.10
C LEU A 214 10.80 19.99 6.58
N GLU A 215 11.68 20.61 7.37
CA GLU A 215 11.77 20.37 8.81
C GLU A 215 10.64 21.11 9.55
N PRO A 216 10.02 20.50 10.58
CA PRO A 216 8.97 21.15 11.34
C PRO A 216 9.54 22.27 12.22
N PHE A 217 8.84 23.39 12.30
CA PHE A 217 9.09 24.39 13.35
C PHE A 217 8.81 23.79 14.73
N THR A 218 9.69 24.09 15.69
CA THR A 218 9.61 23.66 17.10
C THR A 218 9.51 24.89 17.99
N ALA A 219 9.45 24.71 19.31
CA ALA A 219 9.40 25.82 20.26
C ALA A 219 10.61 26.78 20.15
N GLU A 220 11.76 26.28 19.72
CA GLU A 220 12.98 27.09 19.51
C GLU A 220 12.84 28.03 18.31
N HIS A 221 12.03 27.64 17.32
CA HIS A 221 11.82 28.40 16.09
C HIS A 221 10.58 29.33 16.18
N ALA A 222 10.02 29.53 17.37
CA ALA A 222 8.76 30.24 17.57
C ALA A 222 8.79 31.70 17.08
N GLU A 223 9.97 32.35 17.06
CA GLU A 223 10.11 33.72 16.55
C GLU A 223 9.95 33.83 15.03
N TRP A 224 10.28 32.75 14.30
CA TRP A 224 10.16 32.66 12.84
C TRP A 224 8.83 32.04 12.40
N PHE A 225 8.09 31.38 13.29
CA PHE A 225 6.75 30.86 12.97
C PHE A 225 5.71 31.98 12.94
N ARG A 226 5.41 32.51 11.75
CA ARG A 226 4.55 33.71 11.55
C ARG A 226 3.33 33.44 10.68
N GLY A 227 2.34 34.34 10.73
CA GLY A 227 1.15 34.32 9.88
C GLY A 227 0.15 33.20 10.17
N ARG A 228 0.24 32.57 11.34
CA ARG A 228 -0.65 31.47 11.79
C ARG A 228 -1.34 31.75 13.13
N ASP A 229 -1.36 33.01 13.56
CA ASP A 229 -1.85 33.43 14.88
C ASP A 229 -3.32 33.09 15.11
N ASP A 230 -4.18 33.22 14.09
CA ASP A 230 -5.61 32.88 14.19
C ASP A 230 -5.81 31.39 14.48
N ALA A 231 -5.12 30.52 13.74
CA ALA A 231 -5.16 29.07 13.97
C ALA A 231 -4.60 28.67 15.35
N VAL A 232 -3.53 29.34 15.82
CA VAL A 232 -3.02 29.16 17.20
C VAL A 232 -4.09 29.60 18.22
N GLY A 233 -4.80 30.69 17.94
CA GLY A 233 -5.91 31.19 18.76
C GLY A 233 -7.06 30.20 18.88
N GLU A 234 -7.46 29.54 17.79
CA GLU A 234 -8.51 28.52 17.79
C GLU A 234 -8.15 27.31 18.66
N VAL A 235 -6.92 26.79 18.53
CA VAL A 235 -6.45 25.66 19.37
C VAL A 235 -6.41 26.06 20.84
N ARG A 236 -5.93 27.26 21.17
CA ARG A 236 -5.94 27.78 22.55
C ARG A 236 -7.36 27.90 23.10
N ALA A 237 -8.29 28.40 22.29
CA ALA A 237 -9.69 28.51 22.69
C ALA A 237 -10.32 27.13 22.94
N ALA A 238 -9.96 26.11 22.15
CA ALA A 238 -10.40 24.73 22.37
C ALA A 238 -9.80 24.13 23.66
N LEU A 239 -8.49 24.31 23.91
CA LEU A 239 -7.82 23.86 25.14
C LEU A 239 -8.37 24.53 26.40
N ARG A 240 -8.94 25.74 26.28
CA ARG A 240 -9.64 26.41 27.39
C ARG A 240 -11.00 25.76 27.68
N ARG A 241 -11.70 25.28 26.65
CA ARG A 241 -13.08 24.75 26.73
C ARG A 241 -13.14 23.25 27.02
N SER A 242 -12.14 22.50 26.57
CA SER A 242 -12.12 21.03 26.64
C SER A 242 -10.77 20.53 27.13
N ARG A 243 -10.81 19.40 27.87
CA ARG A 243 -9.60 18.66 28.26
C ARG A 243 -9.07 17.77 27.14
N ALA A 244 -9.89 17.47 26.13
CA ALA A 244 -9.51 16.71 24.95
C ALA A 244 -9.75 17.57 23.71
N VAL A 245 -8.70 17.80 22.92
CA VAL A 245 -8.74 18.58 21.69
C VAL A 245 -8.32 17.68 20.54
N LEU A 246 -9.15 17.58 19.52
CA LEU A 246 -8.81 16.91 18.27
C LEU A 246 -8.54 17.98 17.21
N LEU A 247 -7.28 18.11 16.79
CA LEU A 247 -6.82 19.03 15.77
C LEU A 247 -6.75 18.33 14.41
N LEU A 248 -7.64 18.71 13.51
CA LEU A 248 -7.72 18.19 12.14
C LEU A 248 -7.17 19.20 11.14
N GLY A 249 -6.71 18.69 10.00
CA GLY A 249 -6.39 19.48 8.82
C GLY A 249 -5.62 18.66 7.79
N PRO A 250 -5.49 19.16 6.56
CA PRO A 250 -4.90 18.41 5.47
C PRO A 250 -3.42 18.08 5.73
N SER A 251 -2.92 17.01 5.11
CA SER A 251 -1.49 16.70 5.15
C SER A 251 -0.67 17.87 4.59
N GLY A 252 0.45 18.21 5.22
CA GLY A 252 1.22 19.41 4.86
C GLY A 252 0.67 20.75 5.34
N GLY A 253 -0.49 20.81 6.03
CA GLY A 253 -1.02 22.07 6.58
C GLY A 253 -0.23 22.69 7.75
N GLY A 254 0.92 22.12 8.11
CA GLY A 254 1.80 22.59 9.19
C GLY A 254 1.27 22.33 10.59
N LYS A 255 0.47 21.27 10.81
CA LYS A 255 -0.19 20.98 12.10
C LYS A 255 0.80 20.81 13.26
N SER A 256 1.83 19.99 13.08
CA SER A 256 2.88 19.78 14.07
C SER A 256 3.61 21.09 14.40
N SER A 257 3.94 21.88 13.39
CA SER A 257 4.55 23.22 13.56
C SER A 257 3.63 24.22 14.27
N LEU A 258 2.34 24.22 13.93
CA LEU A 258 1.32 25.04 14.59
C LEU A 258 1.29 24.75 16.10
N VAL A 259 1.32 23.48 16.48
CA VAL A 259 1.33 23.07 17.88
C VAL A 259 2.67 23.41 18.53
N GLN A 260 3.78 22.94 17.97
CA GLN A 260 5.09 23.01 18.62
C GLN A 260 5.69 24.42 18.65
N ALA A 261 5.52 25.22 17.60
CA ALA A 261 6.08 26.58 17.50
C ALA A 261 5.07 27.69 17.81
N GLY A 262 3.77 27.42 17.65
CA GLY A 262 2.69 28.37 17.95
C GLY A 262 2.07 28.15 19.32
N VAL A 263 1.39 27.02 19.51
CA VAL A 263 0.57 26.74 20.70
C VAL A 263 1.41 26.55 21.96
N LEU A 264 2.42 25.67 21.94
CA LEU A 264 3.22 25.37 23.13
C LEU A 264 3.97 26.61 23.66
N PRO A 265 4.64 27.43 22.82
CA PRO A 265 5.30 28.64 23.29
C PRO A 265 4.30 29.67 23.81
N ALA A 266 3.13 29.81 23.18
CA ALA A 266 2.08 30.68 23.70
C ALA A 266 1.61 30.23 25.10
N LEU A 267 1.38 28.93 25.31
CA LEU A 267 1.00 28.41 26.63
C LEU A 267 2.10 28.65 27.67
N SER A 268 3.38 28.45 27.32
CA SER A 268 4.50 28.72 28.25
C SER A 268 4.62 30.19 28.66
N ARG A 269 4.08 31.12 27.85
CA ARG A 269 3.99 32.56 28.15
C ARG A 269 2.72 32.94 28.92
N GLY A 270 1.97 31.97 29.43
CA GLY A 270 0.75 32.23 30.21
C GLY A 270 -0.43 32.70 29.35
N ALA A 271 -0.48 32.33 28.06
CA ALA A 271 -1.54 32.76 27.17
C ALA A 271 -2.93 32.20 27.51
N LEU A 272 -3.01 31.22 28.43
CA LEU A 272 -4.21 30.86 29.19
C LEU A 272 -3.89 30.98 30.70
N PRO A 273 -4.88 31.24 31.57
CA PRO A 273 -4.64 31.33 33.01
C PRO A 273 -3.93 30.08 33.56
N GLY A 274 -2.74 30.26 34.12
CA GLY A 274 -1.90 29.19 34.68
C GLY A 274 -1.22 28.26 33.67
N SER A 275 -1.25 28.57 32.36
CA SER A 275 -0.65 27.70 31.34
C SER A 275 0.88 27.71 31.30
N ASP A 276 1.49 28.72 31.88
CA ASP A 276 2.94 28.83 32.11
C ASP A 276 3.46 27.69 33.01
N ARG A 277 2.59 27.14 33.88
CA ARG A 277 2.86 25.98 34.74
C ARG A 277 2.41 24.64 34.14
N TRP A 278 1.99 24.60 32.88
CA TRP A 278 1.67 23.34 32.21
C TRP A 278 2.94 22.64 31.71
N LEU A 279 3.00 21.32 31.84
CA LEU A 279 4.08 20.47 31.33
C LEU A 279 3.67 19.87 29.99
N PRO A 280 4.22 20.35 28.86
CA PRO A 280 3.96 19.72 27.57
C PRO A 280 4.74 18.42 27.43
N VAL A 281 4.07 17.40 26.92
CA VAL A 281 4.62 16.07 26.63
C VAL A 281 4.19 15.71 25.22
N VAL A 282 5.13 15.75 24.28
CA VAL A 282 4.85 15.40 22.88
C VAL A 282 5.27 13.95 22.65
N VAL A 283 4.33 13.14 22.18
CA VAL A 283 4.54 11.75 21.79
C VAL A 283 3.99 11.53 20.40
N ARG A 284 4.56 10.57 19.67
CA ARG A 284 4.04 10.09 18.39
C ARG A 284 3.72 8.61 18.58
N PRO A 285 2.57 8.09 18.13
CA PRO A 285 2.22 6.69 18.32
C PRO A 285 3.28 5.72 17.81
N GLY A 286 3.99 6.08 16.72
CA GLY A 286 5.13 5.33 16.21
C GLY A 286 4.73 3.87 15.98
N THR A 287 5.49 2.94 16.58
CA THR A 287 5.15 1.51 16.61
C THR A 287 4.36 1.05 17.84
N ASP A 288 4.36 1.82 18.94
CA ASP A 288 3.73 1.44 20.22
C ASP A 288 3.52 2.67 21.15
N LEU A 289 2.31 3.24 21.14
CA LEU A 289 1.97 4.43 21.93
C LEU A 289 2.13 4.22 23.46
N PRO A 290 1.65 3.12 24.07
CA PRO A 290 1.93 2.82 25.48
C PRO A 290 3.42 2.91 25.85
N ALA A 291 4.32 2.37 25.03
CA ALA A 291 5.76 2.44 25.29
C ALA A 291 6.33 3.87 25.16
N GLU A 292 5.76 4.69 24.27
CA GLU A 292 6.09 6.12 24.15
C GLU A 292 5.68 6.91 25.38
N LEU A 293 4.48 6.62 25.92
CA LEU A 293 4.00 7.23 27.16
C LEU A 293 4.90 6.85 28.34
N GLU A 294 5.28 5.57 28.47
CA GLU A 294 6.19 5.10 29.54
C GLU A 294 7.54 5.81 29.49
N ARG A 295 8.08 6.01 28.28
CA ARG A 295 9.32 6.76 28.09
C ARG A 295 9.20 8.23 28.39
N ALA A 296 8.03 8.80 28.12
CA ALA A 296 7.76 10.12 28.63
C ALA A 296 7.72 10.10 30.17
N GLY A 297 7.56 8.97 30.84
CA GLY A 297 7.44 8.88 32.30
C GLY A 297 5.98 8.82 32.75
N LEU A 298 5.07 8.50 31.83
CA LEU A 298 3.66 8.24 32.09
C LEU A 298 3.39 6.74 31.94
N PRO A 299 2.93 6.03 32.98
CA PRO A 299 2.78 4.57 32.93
C PRO A 299 1.86 4.16 31.78
N GLY A 300 2.29 3.18 31.00
CA GLY A 300 1.61 2.66 29.81
C GLY A 300 0.38 1.82 30.14
N GLY A 301 -0.08 1.84 31.39
CA GLY A 301 -1.25 1.12 31.90
C GLY A 301 -2.49 1.99 32.13
N GLY A 302 -2.46 3.29 31.80
CA GLY A 302 -3.58 4.20 32.08
C GLY A 302 -3.70 4.60 33.56
N GLU A 303 -2.64 4.41 34.34
CA GLU A 303 -2.61 4.79 35.76
C GLU A 303 -2.33 6.30 35.92
N LEU A 304 -3.21 6.98 36.65
CA LEU A 304 -3.08 8.40 37.01
C LEU A 304 -1.84 8.70 37.88
N ALA A 305 -1.38 7.69 38.62
CA ALA A 305 -0.29 7.80 39.58
C ALA A 305 1.01 8.33 38.97
N GLY A 306 1.30 8.00 37.71
CA GLY A 306 2.50 8.51 37.07
C GLY A 306 2.38 9.92 36.51
N ALA A 307 1.18 10.38 36.18
CA ALA A 307 0.96 11.77 35.79
C ALA A 307 1.16 12.71 36.99
N ASP A 308 0.58 12.37 38.16
CA ASP A 308 0.74 13.14 39.39
C ASP A 308 2.20 13.17 39.87
N ARG A 309 2.89 12.02 39.82
CA ARG A 309 4.32 11.95 40.14
C ARG A 309 5.16 12.86 39.26
N ARG A 310 4.93 12.84 37.94
CA ARG A 310 5.70 13.63 36.99
C ARG A 310 5.44 15.13 37.14
N LEU A 311 4.20 15.51 37.47
CA LEU A 311 3.86 16.89 37.80
C LEU A 311 4.54 17.34 39.10
N ALA A 312 4.58 16.49 40.12
CA ALA A 312 5.27 16.75 41.37
C ALA A 312 6.80 16.88 41.18
N GLU A 313 7.42 15.98 40.41
CA GLU A 313 8.87 16.04 40.09
C GLU A 313 9.25 17.30 39.30
N ALA A 314 8.35 17.80 38.45
CA ALA A 314 8.60 18.97 37.60
C ALA A 314 8.13 20.31 38.20
N ASP A 315 7.49 20.31 39.37
CA ASP A 315 6.78 21.46 39.98
C ASP A 315 5.78 22.13 39.02
N ARG A 316 4.92 21.30 38.40
CA ARG A 316 3.95 21.71 37.37
C ARG A 316 2.52 21.43 37.81
N ASP A 317 1.58 22.25 37.37
CA ASP A 317 0.17 22.18 37.81
C ASP A 317 -0.72 21.31 36.92
N ARG A 318 -0.30 21.09 35.66
CA ARG A 318 -1.09 20.35 34.67
C ARG A 318 -0.20 19.76 33.60
N LEU A 319 -0.54 18.56 33.12
CA LEU A 319 0.15 17.91 32.01
C LEU A 319 -0.62 18.12 30.71
N LEU A 320 0.07 18.53 29.64
CA LEU A 320 -0.48 18.60 28.29
C LEU A 320 0.15 17.49 27.44
N LEU A 321 -0.59 16.41 27.21
CA LEU A 321 -0.18 15.32 26.35
C LEU A 321 -0.55 15.64 24.90
N VAL A 322 0.46 15.90 24.06
CA VAL A 322 0.29 16.08 22.62
C VAL A 322 0.61 14.76 21.94
N VAL A 323 -0.38 14.15 21.31
CA VAL A 323 -0.20 12.97 20.45
C VAL A 323 -0.15 13.45 19.01
N ASP A 324 1.07 13.65 18.50
CA ASP A 324 1.31 14.10 17.14
C ASP A 324 1.25 12.93 16.16
N GLN A 325 0.77 13.18 14.94
CA GLN A 325 0.48 12.15 13.93
C GLN A 325 -0.35 10.99 14.49
N PHE A 326 -1.45 11.33 15.14
CA PHE A 326 -2.34 10.37 15.79
C PHE A 326 -2.86 9.30 14.83
N GLU A 327 -2.98 9.61 13.53
CA GLU A 327 -3.39 8.66 12.49
C GLU A 327 -2.54 7.38 12.45
N GLU A 328 -1.28 7.42 12.89
CA GLU A 328 -0.42 6.23 12.93
C GLU A 328 -1.01 5.12 13.81
N LEU A 329 -1.70 5.50 14.89
CA LEU A 329 -2.38 4.55 15.77
C LEU A 329 -3.47 3.79 15.01
N LEU A 330 -4.15 4.43 14.05
CA LEU A 330 -5.18 3.81 13.21
C LEU A 330 -4.59 2.81 12.22
N THR A 331 -3.27 2.79 12.04
CA THR A 331 -2.58 1.82 11.18
C THR A 331 -2.01 0.63 11.95
N GLN A 332 -2.12 0.62 13.29
CA GLN A 332 -1.60 -0.44 14.18
C GLN A 332 -2.53 -1.67 14.26
N PRO A 333 -2.01 -2.84 14.69
CA PRO A 333 -2.83 -4.02 14.96
C PRO A 333 -3.99 -3.72 15.91
N PRO A 334 -5.16 -4.37 15.74
CA PRO A 334 -6.36 -4.11 16.55
C PRO A 334 -6.12 -4.11 18.06
N ASP A 335 -5.35 -5.07 18.59
CA ASP A 335 -5.14 -5.18 20.03
C ASP A 335 -4.40 -3.97 20.62
N LEU A 336 -3.34 -3.51 19.95
CA LEU A 336 -2.55 -2.35 20.37
C LEU A 336 -3.36 -1.05 20.21
N ARG A 337 -4.07 -0.92 19.09
CA ARG A 337 -4.94 0.22 18.78
C ARG A 337 -6.02 0.42 19.84
N HIS A 338 -6.80 -0.62 20.13
CA HIS A 338 -7.90 -0.53 21.10
C HIS A 338 -7.39 -0.32 22.52
N ARG A 339 -6.27 -0.97 22.91
CA ARG A 339 -5.64 -0.76 24.22
C ARG A 339 -5.22 0.70 24.41
N ALA A 340 -4.48 1.25 23.46
CA ALA A 340 -3.99 2.63 23.54
C ALA A 340 -5.15 3.65 23.51
N ALA A 341 -6.16 3.43 22.66
CA ALA A 341 -7.35 4.27 22.64
C ALA A 341 -8.14 4.24 23.95
N GLY A 342 -8.32 3.05 24.54
CA GLY A 342 -8.96 2.89 25.84
C GLY A 342 -8.23 3.64 26.96
N GLN A 343 -6.90 3.67 26.92
CA GLN A 343 -6.09 4.44 27.87
C GLN A 343 -6.27 5.94 27.71
N LEU A 344 -6.30 6.45 26.48
CA LEU A 344 -6.58 7.86 26.22
C LEU A 344 -7.98 8.25 26.71
N VAL A 345 -8.99 7.43 26.45
CA VAL A 345 -10.36 7.64 26.96
C VAL A 345 -10.39 7.66 28.49
N ALA A 346 -9.72 6.70 29.14
CA ALA A 346 -9.62 6.66 30.60
C ALA A 346 -8.93 7.90 31.17
N LEU A 347 -7.83 8.34 30.55
CA LEU A 347 -7.10 9.54 30.94
C LEU A 347 -7.96 10.80 30.81
N ILE A 348 -8.69 10.95 29.71
CA ILE A 348 -9.61 12.08 29.48
C ILE A 348 -10.74 12.09 30.53
N GLY A 349 -11.28 10.92 30.90
CA GLY A 349 -12.37 10.77 31.86
C GLY A 349 -11.96 10.80 33.34
N SER A 350 -10.65 10.71 33.65
CA SER A 350 -10.12 10.47 34.99
C SER A 350 -10.24 11.61 36.01
N GLY A 351 -10.54 12.82 35.57
CA GLY A 351 -10.57 14.01 36.44
C GLY A 351 -9.20 14.61 36.79
N ALA A 352 -8.08 13.91 36.54
CA ALA A 352 -6.72 14.40 36.78
C ALA A 352 -6.40 15.71 36.03
N PRO A 353 -5.39 16.48 36.48
CA PRO A 353 -4.93 17.68 35.79
C PRO A 353 -4.13 17.31 34.54
N VAL A 354 -4.79 16.69 33.58
CA VAL A 354 -4.24 16.31 32.27
C VAL A 354 -5.14 16.84 31.17
N SER A 355 -4.53 17.35 30.10
CA SER A 355 -5.20 17.71 28.86
C SER A 355 -4.53 16.96 27.70
N VAL A 356 -5.33 16.47 26.76
CA VAL A 356 -4.89 15.67 25.63
C VAL A 356 -5.16 16.44 24.34
N LEU A 357 -4.13 16.62 23.52
CA LEU A 357 -4.21 17.21 22.19
C LEU A 357 -3.84 16.15 21.16
N LEU A 358 -4.82 15.66 20.42
CA LEU A 358 -4.65 14.71 19.33
C LEU A 358 -4.48 15.50 18.02
N VAL A 359 -3.35 15.34 17.35
CA VAL A 359 -3.10 16.00 16.04
C VAL A 359 -3.22 14.94 14.96
N MET A 360 -4.18 15.11 14.05
CA MET A 360 -4.49 14.12 13.02
C MET A 360 -4.72 14.77 11.67
N ARG A 361 -4.48 14.04 10.58
CA ARG A 361 -4.98 14.41 9.25
C ARG A 361 -6.51 14.30 9.19
N ASP A 362 -7.14 15.19 8.43
CA ASP A 362 -8.59 15.21 8.24
C ASP A 362 -9.11 14.01 7.43
N ASP A 363 -8.33 13.50 6.48
CA ASP A 363 -8.66 12.30 5.70
C ASP A 363 -8.71 10.99 6.51
N PHE A 364 -8.24 10.99 7.77
CA PHE A 364 -8.38 9.87 8.71
C PHE A 364 -9.61 9.98 9.63
N TYR A 365 -10.41 11.04 9.50
CA TYR A 365 -11.61 11.24 10.32
C TYR A 365 -12.63 10.11 10.20
N PRO A 366 -12.97 9.59 9.01
CA PRO A 366 -13.90 8.47 8.86
C PRO A 366 -13.42 7.21 9.59
N GLN A 367 -12.12 6.92 9.56
CA GLN A 367 -11.51 5.74 10.21
C GLN A 367 -11.51 5.91 11.72
N LEU A 368 -11.21 7.11 12.23
CA LEU A 368 -11.34 7.39 13.66
C LEU A 368 -12.79 7.15 14.12
N ALA A 369 -13.78 7.62 13.35
CA ALA A 369 -15.20 7.42 13.65
C ALA A 369 -15.62 5.95 13.61
N ALA A 370 -15.13 5.19 12.63
CA ALA A 370 -15.46 3.78 12.47
C ALA A 370 -14.76 2.87 13.50
N MET A 371 -13.48 3.13 13.78
CA MET A 371 -12.63 2.21 14.55
C MET A 371 -12.58 2.56 16.03
N LEU A 372 -12.65 3.85 16.39
CA LEU A 372 -12.48 4.32 17.77
C LEU A 372 -13.57 5.35 18.17
N PRO A 373 -14.87 5.00 18.05
CA PRO A 373 -15.98 5.95 18.24
C PRO A 373 -16.02 6.55 19.67
N GLN A 374 -15.58 5.80 20.68
CA GLN A 374 -15.55 6.28 22.07
C GLN A 374 -14.52 7.40 22.27
N LEU A 375 -13.34 7.28 21.65
CA LEU A 375 -12.32 8.31 21.71
C LEU A 375 -12.73 9.57 20.94
N LEU A 376 -13.37 9.39 19.78
CA LEU A 376 -13.94 10.51 19.03
C LEU A 376 -14.96 11.26 19.88
N ALA A 377 -15.93 10.56 20.48
CA ALA A 377 -16.94 11.18 21.33
C ALA A 377 -16.32 12.00 22.49
N ALA A 378 -15.24 11.51 23.10
CA ALA A 378 -14.53 12.21 24.17
C ALA A 378 -13.80 13.48 23.69
N ALA A 379 -13.32 13.51 22.44
CA ALA A 379 -12.55 14.63 21.87
C ALA A 379 -13.41 15.63 21.06
N THR A 380 -14.61 15.24 20.61
CA THR A 380 -15.54 16.09 19.83
C THR A 380 -15.79 17.47 20.45
N PRO A 381 -15.97 17.63 21.78
CA PRO A 381 -16.17 18.96 22.38
C PRO A 381 -15.00 19.94 22.17
N GLY A 382 -13.80 19.43 21.89
CA GLY A 382 -12.60 20.22 21.57
C GLY A 382 -12.15 20.07 20.13
N LEU A 383 -13.03 19.70 19.21
CA LEU A 383 -12.69 19.57 17.79
C LEU A 383 -12.28 20.94 17.21
N VAL A 384 -11.12 20.99 16.55
CA VAL A 384 -10.61 22.15 15.82
C VAL A 384 -10.21 21.69 14.43
N ASN A 385 -10.73 22.34 13.39
CA ASN A 385 -10.35 22.07 12.02
C ASN A 385 -9.57 23.26 11.46
N ILE A 386 -8.31 23.04 11.09
CA ILE A 386 -7.48 24.08 10.49
C ILE A 386 -8.02 24.38 9.09
N PRO A 387 -8.26 25.66 8.73
CA PRO A 387 -8.71 26.02 7.40
C PRO A 387 -7.81 25.42 6.30
N ALA A 388 -8.42 24.91 5.24
CA ALA A 388 -7.69 24.30 4.13
C ALA A 388 -6.95 25.32 3.23
N ALA A 389 -7.19 26.62 3.44
CA ALA A 389 -6.61 27.70 2.64
C ALA A 389 -6.08 28.83 3.52
N LEU A 390 -5.02 29.48 3.03
CA LEU A 390 -4.35 30.65 3.59
C LEU A 390 -4.79 31.91 2.85
N ARG A 391 -4.99 32.98 3.60
CA ARG A 391 -5.30 34.32 3.08
C ARG A 391 -4.00 35.08 2.78
N VAL A 392 -4.09 36.08 1.90
CA VAL A 392 -2.97 36.95 1.55
C VAL A 392 -2.22 37.52 2.76
N PRO A 393 -2.88 38.09 3.80
CA PRO A 393 -2.15 38.63 4.96
C PRO A 393 -1.34 37.56 5.73
N GLU A 394 -1.85 36.33 5.79
CA GLU A 394 -1.14 35.21 6.43
C GLU A 394 0.10 34.84 5.62
N LEU A 395 -0.01 34.76 4.29
CA LEU A 395 1.11 34.46 3.41
C LEU A 395 2.21 35.54 3.46
N LEU A 396 1.83 36.82 3.50
CA LEU A 396 2.79 37.92 3.64
C LEU A 396 3.62 37.78 4.93
N GLU A 397 3.00 37.39 6.04
CA GLU A 397 3.70 37.15 7.31
C GLU A 397 4.50 35.85 7.31
N ILE A 398 3.99 34.77 6.72
CA ILE A 398 4.71 33.49 6.58
C ILE A 398 6.02 33.69 5.79
N ILE A 399 5.98 34.46 4.69
CA ILE A 399 7.14 34.65 3.81
C ILE A 399 8.07 35.74 4.37
N GLY A 400 7.53 36.92 4.68
CA GLY A 400 8.33 38.09 5.04
C GLY A 400 8.69 38.20 6.53
N GLY A 401 7.84 37.66 7.42
CA GLY A 401 8.03 37.72 8.87
C GLY A 401 9.34 37.08 9.35
N PRO A 402 9.66 35.83 8.95
CA PRO A 402 10.91 35.17 9.34
C PRO A 402 12.16 35.95 8.89
N ALA A 403 12.19 36.42 7.64
CA ALA A 403 13.31 37.21 7.11
C ALA A 403 13.48 38.54 7.86
N ARG A 404 12.39 39.25 8.18
CA ARG A 404 12.46 40.46 9.01
C ARG A 404 12.99 40.18 10.41
N ALA A 405 12.54 39.09 11.04
CA ALA A 405 13.01 38.69 12.36
C ALA A 405 14.49 38.30 12.37
N ALA A 406 14.99 37.71 11.29
CA ALA A 406 16.39 37.34 11.10
C ALA A 406 17.27 38.46 10.50
N GLY A 407 16.73 39.66 10.28
CA GLY A 407 17.48 40.79 9.71
C GLY A 407 17.88 40.64 8.24
N ILE A 408 17.18 39.78 7.48
CA ILE A 408 17.49 39.45 6.08
C ILE A 408 16.78 40.44 5.15
N GLY A 409 17.52 41.02 4.21
CA GLY A 409 16.95 41.90 3.20
C GLY A 409 16.11 41.13 2.18
N ILE A 410 15.01 41.73 1.72
CA ILE A 410 14.19 41.18 0.63
C ILE A 410 14.11 42.24 -0.47
N GLU A 411 14.25 41.84 -1.72
CA GLU A 411 14.03 42.72 -2.87
C GLU A 411 12.56 43.18 -2.93
N THR A 412 12.33 44.45 -3.23
CA THR A 412 11.01 45.06 -3.24
C THR A 412 10.09 44.36 -4.24
N GLY A 413 8.89 43.95 -3.82
CA GLY A 413 7.92 43.25 -4.68
C GLY A 413 8.07 41.73 -4.74
N LEU A 414 9.13 41.16 -4.15
CA LEU A 414 9.37 39.72 -4.19
C LEU A 414 8.35 38.93 -3.37
N VAL A 415 7.99 39.40 -2.17
CA VAL A 415 7.00 38.73 -1.33
C VAL A 415 5.65 38.70 -2.03
N GLU A 416 5.22 39.84 -2.59
CA GLU A 416 3.97 39.99 -3.33
C GLU A 416 3.94 39.07 -4.55
N ARG A 417 5.05 38.98 -5.31
CA ARG A 417 5.17 38.06 -6.44
C ARG A 417 5.00 36.60 -6.00
N ILE A 418 5.64 36.17 -4.91
CA ILE A 418 5.50 34.80 -4.39
C ILE A 418 4.05 34.53 -3.97
N VAL A 419 3.39 35.50 -3.33
CA VAL A 419 1.97 35.38 -2.95
C VAL A 419 1.07 35.27 -4.18
N ASP A 420 1.30 36.09 -5.20
CA ASP A 420 0.52 36.05 -6.43
C ASP A 420 0.71 34.72 -7.18
N ASP A 421 1.93 34.18 -7.20
CA ASP A 421 2.19 32.85 -7.76
C ASP A 421 1.39 31.76 -7.03
N LEU A 422 1.36 31.79 -5.69
CA LEU A 422 0.64 30.82 -4.85
C LEU A 422 -0.88 30.92 -4.99
N CYS A 423 -1.41 32.13 -5.18
CA CYS A 423 -2.83 32.41 -5.29
C CYS A 423 -3.34 32.38 -6.74
N SER A 424 -2.46 32.21 -7.73
CA SER A 424 -2.79 32.31 -9.16
C SER A 424 -3.92 31.38 -9.63
N ALA A 425 -4.10 30.24 -8.95
CA ALA A 425 -5.12 29.24 -9.27
C ALA A 425 -6.50 29.52 -8.62
N ASP A 426 -6.61 30.45 -7.67
CA ASP A 426 -7.83 30.70 -6.90
C ASP A 426 -8.37 32.13 -7.13
N PRO A 427 -9.60 32.29 -7.66
CA PRO A 427 -10.25 33.59 -7.85
C PRO A 427 -10.36 34.43 -6.57
N ASP A 428 -10.49 33.81 -5.40
CA ASP A 428 -10.61 34.48 -4.11
C ASP A 428 -9.24 34.90 -3.52
N ARG A 429 -8.16 34.73 -4.30
CA ARG A 429 -6.76 34.96 -3.90
C ARG A 429 -6.39 34.23 -2.61
N ARG A 430 -6.71 32.95 -2.52
CA ARG A 430 -6.31 32.07 -1.42
C ARG A 430 -5.34 31.01 -1.92
N ALA A 431 -4.44 30.57 -1.04
CA ALA A 431 -3.52 29.48 -1.35
C ALA A 431 -3.85 28.25 -0.50
N PRO A 432 -3.89 27.04 -1.05
CA PRO A 432 -4.05 25.83 -0.25
C PRO A 432 -2.95 25.72 0.82
N VAL A 433 -3.29 25.39 2.07
CA VAL A 433 -2.28 25.18 3.14
C VAL A 433 -1.32 24.04 2.82
N THR A 434 -1.70 23.17 1.88
CA THR A 434 -0.86 22.10 1.35
C THR A 434 0.39 22.63 0.64
N LEU A 435 0.42 23.89 0.21
CA LEU A 435 1.59 24.52 -0.41
C LEU A 435 2.65 25.00 0.60
N LEU A 436 2.40 24.91 1.91
CA LEU A 436 3.38 25.34 2.93
C LEU A 436 4.72 24.59 2.84
N PRO A 437 4.79 23.25 2.70
CA PRO A 437 6.06 22.55 2.58
C PRO A 437 6.87 22.93 1.33
N PRO A 438 6.31 22.96 0.09
CA PRO A 438 7.08 23.44 -1.06
C PRO A 438 7.42 24.93 -0.96
N LEU A 439 6.60 25.77 -0.31
CA LEU A 439 6.91 27.17 -0.05
C LEU A 439 8.15 27.31 0.85
N GLU A 440 8.16 26.65 2.01
CA GLU A 440 9.31 26.65 2.93
C GLU A 440 10.59 26.14 2.25
N LEU A 441 10.46 25.08 1.43
CA LEU A 441 11.60 24.57 0.66
C LEU A 441 12.09 25.59 -0.37
N ALA A 442 11.20 26.29 -1.06
CA ALA A 442 11.55 27.35 -2.00
C ALA A 442 12.23 28.52 -1.28
N LEU A 443 11.72 28.94 -0.11
CA LEU A 443 12.29 30.03 0.69
C LEU A 443 13.67 29.66 1.25
N ARG A 444 13.87 28.42 1.73
CA ARG A 444 15.20 27.92 2.12
C ARG A 444 16.17 27.91 0.94
N GLN A 445 15.73 27.50 -0.24
CA GLN A 445 16.54 27.52 -1.46
C GLN A 445 16.85 28.92 -1.96
N LEU A 446 15.92 29.86 -1.77
CA LEU A 446 16.08 31.28 -2.07
C LEU A 446 17.10 31.91 -1.10
N TRP A 447 16.99 31.60 0.18
CA TRP A 447 17.97 32.00 1.20
C TRP A 447 19.38 31.50 0.88
N GLN A 448 19.52 30.25 0.44
CA GLN A 448 20.81 29.68 0.03
C GLN A 448 21.42 30.35 -1.20
N ARG A 449 20.60 30.97 -2.06
CA ARG A 449 21.01 31.62 -3.32
C ARG A 449 20.90 33.14 -3.25
N ARG A 450 20.77 33.70 -2.05
CA ARG A 450 20.67 35.15 -1.80
C ARG A 450 21.92 35.87 -2.31
N GLU A 451 21.75 37.12 -2.74
CA GLU A 451 22.82 37.99 -3.23
C GLU A 451 22.94 39.19 -2.30
N ASP A 452 24.14 39.50 -1.83
CA ASP A 452 24.42 40.58 -0.86
C ASP A 452 23.53 40.54 0.40
N GLY A 453 23.26 39.33 0.90
CA GLY A 453 22.39 39.11 2.06
C GLY A 453 20.90 39.36 1.80
N ARG A 454 20.50 39.53 0.53
CA ARG A 454 19.11 39.79 0.11
C ARG A 454 18.51 38.65 -0.70
N LEU A 455 17.25 38.33 -0.42
CA LEU A 455 16.45 37.45 -1.28
C LEU A 455 16.05 38.22 -2.55
N THR A 456 16.33 37.67 -3.73
CA THR A 456 16.15 38.37 -5.02
C THR A 456 15.16 37.68 -5.96
N HIS A 457 14.55 38.46 -6.86
CA HIS A 457 13.70 37.97 -7.93
C HIS A 457 14.43 37.02 -8.87
N ASP A 458 15.69 37.31 -9.19
CA ASP A 458 16.50 36.47 -10.08
C ASP A 458 16.76 35.09 -9.46
N ALA A 459 17.11 35.03 -8.17
CA ALA A 459 17.28 33.77 -7.46
C ALA A 459 15.95 32.98 -7.38
N TYR A 460 14.82 33.66 -7.15
CA TYR A 460 13.50 33.03 -7.13
C TYR A 460 13.10 32.43 -8.49
N GLN A 461 13.45 33.11 -9.59
CA GLN A 461 13.23 32.59 -10.93
C GLN A 461 14.12 31.38 -11.25
N ARG A 462 15.39 31.40 -10.81
CA ARG A 462 16.33 30.27 -10.99
C ARG A 462 15.91 28.99 -10.26
N ILE A 463 15.20 29.08 -9.13
CA ILE A 463 14.72 27.91 -8.39
C ILE A 463 13.40 27.33 -8.92
N GLY A 464 12.76 27.99 -9.90
CA GLY A 464 11.57 27.47 -10.58
C GLY A 464 10.25 27.73 -9.87
N ALA A 465 10.17 28.81 -9.07
CA ALA A 465 9.00 29.16 -8.24
C ALA A 465 8.60 28.06 -7.23
N VAL A 466 7.54 28.29 -6.45
CA VAL A 466 7.11 27.35 -5.40
C VAL A 466 6.64 26.00 -5.97
N THR A 467 5.81 26.03 -7.03
CA THR A 467 5.09 24.86 -7.56
C THR A 467 5.98 23.82 -8.27
N GLY A 468 7.27 24.10 -8.48
CA GLY A 468 8.24 23.14 -9.04
C GLY A 468 9.40 22.80 -8.11
N ALA A 469 9.54 23.51 -6.98
CA ALA A 469 10.74 23.48 -6.14
C ALA A 469 10.99 22.09 -5.54
N LEU A 470 9.95 21.41 -5.05
CA LEU A 470 10.06 20.09 -4.41
C LEU A 470 10.49 19.01 -5.41
N THR A 471 9.81 18.92 -6.56
CA THR A 471 10.17 17.95 -7.60
C THR A 471 11.57 18.20 -8.14
N THR A 472 11.92 19.46 -8.41
CA THR A 472 13.27 19.83 -8.88
C THR A 472 14.34 19.46 -7.87
N TRP A 473 14.09 19.72 -6.58
CA TRP A 473 15.00 19.39 -5.49
C TRP A 473 15.20 17.87 -5.34
N CYS A 474 14.12 17.08 -5.31
CA CYS A 474 14.21 15.62 -5.25
C CYS A 474 14.94 15.04 -6.47
N ASN A 475 14.60 15.51 -7.67
CA ASN A 475 15.19 15.01 -8.90
C ASN A 475 16.67 15.40 -9.03
N THR A 476 17.06 16.58 -8.54
CA THR A 476 18.46 17.01 -8.48
C THR A 476 19.27 16.12 -7.53
N ALA A 477 18.73 15.81 -6.35
CA ALA A 477 19.39 14.91 -5.40
C ALA A 477 19.62 13.51 -6.01
N LEU A 478 18.62 12.97 -6.73
CA LEU A 478 18.76 11.68 -7.42
C LEU A 478 19.66 11.75 -8.65
N ALA A 479 19.71 12.88 -9.36
CA ALA A 479 20.56 13.05 -10.53
C ALA A 479 22.05 12.96 -10.17
N GLN A 480 22.43 13.38 -8.95
CA GLN A 480 23.80 13.26 -8.44
C GLN A 480 24.21 11.82 -8.09
N LEU A 481 23.26 10.89 -7.98
CA LEU A 481 23.58 9.48 -7.78
C LEU A 481 23.96 8.82 -9.12
N PRO A 482 25.01 7.96 -9.14
CA PRO A 482 25.31 7.11 -10.28
C PRO A 482 24.09 6.33 -10.75
N ALA A 483 23.94 6.08 -12.06
CA ALA A 483 22.76 5.43 -12.63
C ALA A 483 22.41 4.09 -11.95
N ARG A 484 23.44 3.28 -11.62
CA ARG A 484 23.30 2.01 -10.88
C ARG A 484 22.75 2.18 -9.45
N HIS A 485 22.96 3.33 -8.81
CA HIS A 485 22.51 3.60 -7.43
C HIS A 485 21.06 4.11 -7.38
N ARG A 486 20.49 4.54 -8.52
CA ARG A 486 19.11 5.06 -8.57
C ARG A 486 18.06 3.98 -8.29
N THR A 487 18.32 2.73 -8.66
CA THR A 487 17.44 1.60 -8.30
C THR A 487 17.40 1.36 -6.80
N VAL A 488 18.54 1.44 -6.12
CA VAL A 488 18.64 1.36 -4.65
C VAL A 488 17.90 2.52 -3.99
N ALA A 489 18.08 3.74 -4.50
CA ALA A 489 17.36 4.92 -4.01
C ALA A 489 15.84 4.76 -4.15
N ARG A 490 15.36 4.28 -5.31
CA ARG A 490 13.94 3.97 -5.53
C ARG A 490 13.41 2.97 -4.51
N ARG A 491 14.11 1.84 -4.30
CA ARG A 491 13.70 0.81 -3.32
C ARG A 491 13.71 1.33 -1.89
N MET A 492 14.69 2.16 -1.51
CA MET A 492 14.71 2.83 -0.20
C MET A 492 13.48 3.72 -0.01
N LEU A 493 13.20 4.55 -1.01
CA LEU A 493 12.11 5.52 -0.92
C LEU A 493 10.75 4.82 -0.87
N THR A 494 10.52 3.77 -1.66
CA THR A 494 9.25 3.00 -1.60
C THR A 494 9.13 2.19 -0.31
N ALA A 495 10.22 1.67 0.25
CA ALA A 495 10.19 0.94 1.53
C ALA A 495 9.78 1.84 2.72
N LEU A 496 10.06 3.15 2.65
CA LEU A 496 9.64 4.14 3.65
C LEU A 496 8.19 4.62 3.48
N VAL A 497 7.42 3.96 2.62
CA VAL A 497 6.00 4.26 2.37
C VAL A 497 5.16 3.04 2.69
N ARG A 498 4.14 3.24 3.52
CA ARG A 498 3.03 2.30 3.62
C ARG A 498 2.08 2.61 2.46
N PRO A 499 1.80 1.64 1.56
CA PRO A 499 0.85 1.84 0.48
C PRO A 499 -0.55 2.15 1.03
N ALA A 500 -1.39 2.75 0.19
CA ALA A 500 -2.80 2.92 0.52
C ALA A 500 -3.45 1.55 0.76
N ASP A 501 -4.33 1.49 1.75
CA ASP A 501 -5.18 0.35 2.04
C ASP A 501 -6.62 0.76 1.76
N ASP A 502 -7.00 0.62 0.48
CA ASP A 502 -8.30 1.04 -0.03
C ASP A 502 -9.46 0.28 0.64
N ALA A 503 -9.21 -0.95 1.14
CA ALA A 503 -10.21 -1.75 1.84
C ALA A 503 -10.64 -1.11 3.18
N HIS A 504 -9.73 -0.36 3.82
CA HIS A 504 -10.00 0.38 5.06
C HIS A 504 -10.00 1.90 4.86
N ALA A 505 -9.97 2.36 3.60
CA ALA A 505 -9.83 3.75 3.19
C ALA A 505 -8.62 4.47 3.83
N ILE A 506 -7.55 3.75 4.17
CA ILE A 506 -6.34 4.33 4.75
C ILE A 506 -5.46 4.83 3.59
N PRO A 507 -5.20 6.14 3.46
CA PRO A 507 -4.34 6.67 2.40
C PRO A 507 -2.88 6.23 2.61
N ALA A 508 -2.06 6.35 1.57
CA ALA A 508 -0.63 6.09 1.70
C ALA A 508 0.00 7.03 2.76
N THR A 509 0.79 6.45 3.65
CA THR A 509 1.46 7.18 4.73
C THR A 509 2.96 6.90 4.73
N ARG A 510 3.72 7.83 5.29
CA ARG A 510 5.12 7.57 5.58
C ARG A 510 5.24 6.48 6.65
N ARG A 511 6.30 5.70 6.54
CA ARG A 511 6.62 4.63 7.47
C ARG A 511 8.03 4.83 8.01
N GLN A 512 8.15 4.73 9.33
CA GLN A 512 9.44 4.63 9.98
C GLN A 512 9.95 3.17 9.94
N LEU A 513 11.20 2.99 9.52
CA LEU A 513 11.87 1.69 9.48
C LEU A 513 13.19 1.76 10.23
N SER A 514 13.65 0.64 10.80
CA SER A 514 15.04 0.57 11.25
C SER A 514 15.99 0.62 10.05
N ILE A 515 17.16 1.23 10.23
CA ILE A 515 18.18 1.30 9.18
C ILE A 515 18.59 -0.10 8.73
N SER A 516 18.63 -1.07 9.64
CA SER A 516 18.90 -2.49 9.33
C SER A 516 17.87 -3.08 8.36
N THR A 517 16.57 -2.84 8.61
CA THR A 517 15.48 -3.29 7.75
C THR A 517 15.48 -2.55 6.41
N LEU A 518 15.69 -1.23 6.44
CA LEU A 518 15.77 -0.42 5.23
C LEU A 518 16.92 -0.87 4.32
N ARG A 519 18.08 -1.19 4.89
CA ARG A 519 19.22 -1.74 4.15
C ARG A 519 18.86 -3.06 3.46
N ALA A 520 18.20 -3.96 4.17
CA ALA A 520 17.77 -5.25 3.61
C ALA A 520 16.78 -5.07 2.45
N LEU A 521 15.80 -4.18 2.59
CA LEU A 521 14.79 -3.92 1.55
C LEU A 521 15.34 -3.18 0.33
N ALA A 522 16.36 -2.34 0.53
CA ALA A 522 16.99 -1.57 -0.54
C ALA A 522 18.01 -2.38 -1.34
N ALA A 523 18.66 -3.35 -0.70
CA ALA A 523 19.71 -4.17 -1.30
C ALA A 523 19.15 -5.17 -2.34
N GLY A 524 19.76 -5.20 -3.52
CA GLY A 524 19.71 -6.35 -4.41
C GLY A 524 20.77 -7.41 -4.07
N PRO A 525 20.77 -8.57 -4.76
CA PRO A 525 21.71 -9.67 -4.51
C PRO A 525 23.21 -9.31 -4.65
N ALA A 526 23.53 -8.19 -5.31
CA ALA A 526 24.90 -7.73 -5.57
C ALA A 526 25.14 -6.24 -5.22
N ASP A 527 24.18 -5.57 -4.56
CA ASP A 527 24.25 -4.12 -4.33
C ASP A 527 25.00 -3.78 -3.03
N THR A 528 26.17 -3.12 -3.15
CA THR A 528 26.97 -2.63 -2.01
C THR A 528 26.79 -1.15 -1.70
N ALA A 529 26.09 -0.40 -2.56
CA ALA A 529 25.99 1.07 -2.50
C ALA A 529 24.89 1.61 -1.56
N VAL A 530 24.28 0.75 -0.75
CA VAL A 530 23.14 1.08 0.12
C VAL A 530 23.49 2.23 1.08
N ASP A 531 24.65 2.19 1.72
CA ASP A 531 25.07 3.23 2.67
C ASP A 531 25.42 4.56 1.98
N GLU A 532 25.98 4.54 0.77
CA GLU A 532 26.24 5.74 -0.01
C GLU A 532 24.94 6.45 -0.42
N VAL A 533 23.94 5.67 -0.84
CA VAL A 533 22.62 6.20 -1.21
C VAL A 533 21.90 6.75 0.01
N LEU A 534 21.90 6.03 1.13
CA LEU A 534 21.32 6.53 2.38
C LEU A 534 21.99 7.82 2.81
N ALA A 535 23.33 7.88 2.79
CA ALA A 535 24.07 9.10 3.13
C ALA A 535 23.74 10.26 2.19
N ALA A 536 23.56 10.00 0.89
CA ALA A 536 23.15 11.02 -0.08
C ALA A 536 21.72 11.52 0.19
N LEU A 537 20.75 10.62 0.33
CA LEU A 537 19.35 10.98 0.61
C LEU A 537 19.18 11.70 1.96
N THR A 538 19.97 11.34 2.98
CA THR A 538 20.02 12.03 4.27
C THR A 538 20.72 13.38 4.18
N ARG A 539 21.81 13.50 3.42
CA ARG A 539 22.49 14.80 3.16
C ARG A 539 21.54 15.77 2.47
N TYR A 540 20.79 15.28 1.50
CA TYR A 540 19.73 16.02 0.85
C TYR A 540 18.46 16.12 1.70
N ARG A 541 18.40 15.57 2.92
CA ARG A 541 17.22 15.64 3.80
C ARG A 541 15.93 15.13 3.16
N ILE A 542 16.00 14.24 2.17
CA ILE A 542 14.84 13.49 1.66
C ILE A 542 14.42 12.43 2.69
N ILE A 543 15.42 11.82 3.31
CA ILE A 543 15.28 10.88 4.42
C ILE A 543 15.81 11.57 5.69
N THR A 544 15.10 11.42 6.80
CA THR A 544 15.57 11.75 8.13
C THR A 544 15.92 10.47 8.87
N THR A 545 17.00 10.49 9.64
CA THR A 545 17.39 9.40 10.51
C THR A 545 17.14 9.77 11.96
N GLY A 546 16.53 8.85 12.71
CA GLY A 546 16.31 8.98 14.14
C GLY A 546 16.86 7.80 14.90
N SER A 547 16.52 7.73 16.18
CA SER A 547 16.82 6.59 17.04
C SER A 547 15.55 6.23 17.78
N THR A 548 15.11 4.98 17.66
CA THR A 548 14.02 4.44 18.50
C THR A 548 14.62 3.73 19.71
N PRO A 549 14.45 4.28 20.93
CA PRO A 549 14.88 3.59 22.14
C PRO A 549 14.01 2.36 22.39
N ARG A 550 14.62 1.24 22.77
CA ARG A 550 13.90 0.02 23.18
C ARG A 550 14.13 -0.24 24.67
N PRO A 551 13.09 -0.63 25.44
CA PRO A 551 13.28 -1.03 26.83
C PRO A 551 14.31 -2.16 26.92
N GLY A 552 15.39 -1.95 27.68
CA GLY A 552 16.44 -2.96 27.91
C GLY A 552 17.35 -3.28 26.70
N ARG A 553 17.31 -2.50 25.61
CA ARG A 553 18.22 -2.65 24.46
C ARG A 553 18.76 -1.29 23.98
N PRO A 554 19.96 -1.24 23.38
CA PRO A 554 20.47 0.00 22.79
C PRO A 554 19.48 0.54 21.73
N PRO A 555 19.35 1.87 21.62
CA PRO A 555 18.47 2.49 20.64
C PRO A 555 18.83 2.04 19.23
N GLU A 556 17.84 1.57 18.47
CA GLU A 556 18.04 1.18 17.08
C GLU A 556 17.86 2.41 16.18
N PRO A 557 18.81 2.71 15.28
CA PRO A 557 18.67 3.84 14.39
C PRO A 557 17.57 3.55 13.37
N THR A 558 16.75 4.56 13.11
CA THR A 558 15.61 4.50 12.18
C THR A 558 15.75 5.51 11.06
N ALA A 559 14.97 5.31 10.00
CA ALA A 559 14.86 6.19 8.85
C ALA A 559 13.39 6.38 8.48
N GLU A 560 13.06 7.57 7.99
CA GLU A 560 11.73 7.96 7.51
C GLU A 560 11.87 8.99 6.38
N LEU A 561 10.87 9.12 5.52
CA LEU A 561 10.78 10.29 4.64
C LEU A 561 10.59 11.56 5.48
N ILE A 562 11.27 12.65 5.12
CA ILE A 562 11.22 13.89 5.90
C ILE A 562 9.80 14.46 6.04
N HIS A 563 8.97 14.33 5.00
CA HIS A 563 7.64 14.94 4.96
C HIS A 563 6.68 14.23 3.99
N ASP A 564 5.40 14.16 4.34
CA ASP A 564 4.29 13.66 3.48
C ASP A 564 4.16 14.40 2.14
N ALA A 565 4.68 15.62 2.02
CA ALA A 565 4.62 16.39 0.77
C ALA A 565 5.36 15.65 -0.36
N LEU A 566 6.35 14.82 -0.03
CA LEU A 566 6.99 13.94 -0.99
C LEU A 566 6.01 12.93 -1.60
N LEU A 567 5.08 12.38 -0.81
CA LEU A 567 4.08 11.44 -1.32
C LEU A 567 3.02 12.14 -2.17
N ARG A 568 2.63 13.35 -1.80
CA ARG A 568 1.57 14.08 -2.49
C ARG A 568 2.07 14.82 -3.74
N ASP A 569 3.23 15.45 -3.68
CA ASP A 569 3.66 16.43 -4.68
C ASP A 569 4.78 15.92 -5.60
N TRP A 570 5.48 14.82 -5.26
CA TRP A 570 6.54 14.25 -6.10
C TRP A 570 5.99 13.15 -7.03
N PRO A 571 5.84 13.40 -8.35
CA PRO A 571 5.16 12.46 -9.25
C PRO A 571 5.91 11.13 -9.42
N ASP A 572 7.25 11.17 -9.42
CA ASP A 572 8.06 9.97 -9.57
C ASP A 572 7.92 9.02 -8.38
N LEU A 573 7.91 9.55 -7.15
CA LEU A 573 7.70 8.71 -5.97
C LEU A 573 6.31 8.06 -5.97
N ARG A 574 5.25 8.80 -6.35
CA ARG A 574 3.91 8.22 -6.47
C ARG A 574 3.87 7.06 -7.46
N ARG A 575 4.48 7.25 -8.64
CA ARG A 575 4.60 6.19 -9.65
C ARG A 575 5.39 5.01 -9.11
N TRP A 576 6.51 5.23 -8.42
CA TRP A 576 7.29 4.13 -7.85
C TRP A 576 6.57 3.38 -6.75
N VAL A 577 5.81 4.06 -5.90
CA VAL A 577 4.97 3.44 -4.86
C VAL A 577 3.86 2.62 -5.50
N ALA A 578 3.23 3.10 -6.56
CA ALA A 578 2.24 2.34 -7.32
C ALA A 578 2.84 1.09 -7.98
N ASP A 579 3.99 1.23 -8.65
CA ASP A 579 4.71 0.10 -9.26
C ASP A 579 5.15 -0.95 -8.22
N ASP A 580 5.53 -0.53 -7.01
CA ASP A 580 6.01 -1.40 -5.93
C ASP A 580 4.88 -1.91 -5.01
N HIS A 581 3.64 -1.51 -5.27
CA HIS A 581 2.47 -1.76 -4.42
C HIS A 581 2.29 -3.26 -4.12
N ARG A 582 2.38 -4.12 -5.14
CA ARG A 582 2.20 -5.59 -4.97
C ARG A 582 3.20 -6.18 -3.98
N PHE A 583 4.47 -5.77 -4.06
CA PHE A 583 5.50 -6.23 -3.13
C PHE A 583 5.25 -5.70 -1.72
N GLN A 584 4.92 -4.42 -1.56
CA GLN A 584 4.70 -3.82 -0.25
C GLN A 584 3.47 -4.42 0.46
N VAL A 585 2.39 -4.69 -0.27
CA VAL A 585 1.20 -5.37 0.26
C VAL A 585 1.54 -6.80 0.69
N TRP A 586 2.29 -7.55 -0.12
CA TRP A 586 2.75 -8.88 0.24
C TRP A 586 3.63 -8.84 1.50
N LEU A 587 4.61 -7.94 1.54
CA LEU A 587 5.55 -7.80 2.67
C LEU A 587 4.81 -7.44 3.96
N HIS A 588 3.81 -6.56 3.89
CA HIS A 588 2.99 -6.19 5.04
C HIS A 588 2.19 -7.40 5.57
N ARG A 589 1.50 -8.14 4.69
CA ARG A 589 0.76 -9.36 5.05
C ARG A 589 1.67 -10.44 5.63
N ALA A 590 2.85 -10.64 5.06
CA ALA A 590 3.84 -11.59 5.55
C ALA A 590 4.36 -11.22 6.94
N ALA A 591 4.59 -9.93 7.20
CA ALA A 591 4.99 -9.45 8.52
C ALA A 591 3.90 -9.65 9.58
N GLU A 592 2.63 -9.41 9.23
CA GLU A 592 1.50 -9.68 10.13
C GLU A 592 1.34 -11.17 10.44
N GLN A 593 1.34 -12.03 9.42
CA GLN A 593 1.23 -13.48 9.63
C GLN A 593 2.40 -14.02 10.43
N ARG A 594 3.63 -13.55 10.17
CA ARG A 594 4.80 -13.88 10.98
C ARG A 594 4.58 -13.52 12.44
N GLN A 595 4.05 -12.33 12.74
CA GLN A 595 3.79 -11.92 14.11
C GLN A 595 2.74 -12.82 14.77
N ARG A 596 1.68 -13.19 14.06
CA ARG A 596 0.68 -14.16 14.54
C ARG A 596 1.32 -15.51 14.83
N HIS A 597 2.10 -16.07 13.91
CA HIS A 597 2.86 -17.30 14.10
C HIS A 597 3.79 -17.22 15.31
N ARG A 598 4.47 -16.09 15.52
CA ARG A 598 5.36 -15.90 16.67
C ARG A 598 4.62 -15.96 18.01
N LEU A 599 3.37 -15.52 18.03
CA LEU A 599 2.51 -15.53 19.22
C LEU A 599 1.83 -16.90 19.43
N SER A 600 1.35 -17.53 18.36
CA SER A 600 0.57 -18.77 18.42
C SER A 600 1.44 -20.04 18.41
N GLY A 601 2.59 -20.00 17.74
CA GLY A 601 3.43 -21.16 17.42
C GLY A 601 2.77 -22.17 16.47
N GLN A 602 1.63 -21.86 15.85
CA GLN A 602 0.88 -22.82 15.06
C GLN A 602 1.37 -22.91 13.61
N PRO A 603 1.51 -24.12 13.03
CA PRO A 603 1.91 -24.29 11.62
C PRO A 603 0.95 -23.67 10.61
N GLY A 604 -0.32 -23.46 10.98
CA GLY A 604 -1.34 -22.83 10.14
C GLY A 604 -1.13 -21.34 9.92
N ASP A 605 -0.28 -20.70 10.73
CA ASP A 605 0.06 -19.28 10.59
C ASP A 605 1.31 -19.04 9.70
N LEU A 606 1.89 -20.11 9.13
CA LEU A 606 2.95 -20.02 8.11
C LEU A 606 2.38 -19.60 6.75
N LEU A 607 3.21 -19.03 5.88
CA LEU A 607 2.81 -18.72 4.50
C LEU A 607 2.45 -20.02 3.76
N ALA A 608 1.34 -20.00 3.03
CA ALA A 608 0.89 -21.11 2.19
C ALA A 608 0.29 -20.60 0.86
N GLY A 609 0.14 -21.51 -0.10
CA GLY A 609 -0.48 -21.21 -1.39
C GLY A 609 0.21 -20.07 -2.14
N THR A 610 -0.59 -19.13 -2.64
CA THR A 610 -0.14 -17.97 -3.43
C THR A 610 0.78 -17.04 -2.65
N ALA A 611 0.54 -16.83 -1.36
CA ALA A 611 1.38 -15.97 -0.53
C ALA A 611 2.81 -16.53 -0.35
N LEU A 612 2.95 -17.86 -0.29
CA LEU A 612 4.25 -18.53 -0.25
C LEU A 612 4.95 -18.47 -1.63
N SER A 613 4.22 -18.68 -2.73
CA SER A 613 4.82 -18.61 -4.07
C SER A 613 5.30 -17.21 -4.41
N GLU A 614 4.48 -16.18 -4.17
CA GLU A 614 4.88 -14.79 -4.36
C GLU A 614 6.10 -14.43 -3.51
N GLY A 615 6.18 -14.94 -2.28
CA GLY A 615 7.34 -14.73 -1.42
C GLY A 615 8.62 -15.32 -1.97
N ILE A 616 8.54 -16.49 -2.61
CA ILE A 616 9.68 -17.13 -3.27
C ILE A 616 10.11 -16.33 -4.51
N ASP A 617 9.15 -15.86 -5.31
CA ASP A 617 9.42 -15.03 -6.48
C ASP A 617 10.11 -13.72 -6.07
N TRP A 618 9.58 -13.03 -5.05
CA TRP A 618 10.19 -11.81 -4.52
C TRP A 618 11.58 -12.04 -3.95
N ALA A 619 11.80 -13.15 -3.23
CA ALA A 619 13.12 -13.50 -2.73
C ALA A 619 14.16 -13.74 -3.85
N GLY A 620 13.71 -14.07 -5.07
CA GLY A 620 14.57 -14.17 -6.25
C GLY A 620 14.91 -12.82 -6.88
N GLU A 621 14.02 -11.83 -6.79
CA GLU A 621 14.20 -10.51 -7.42
C GLU A 621 14.90 -9.49 -6.53
N ARG A 622 14.76 -9.61 -5.20
CA ARG A 622 15.25 -8.63 -4.22
C ARG A 622 15.55 -9.29 -2.88
N SER A 623 16.39 -8.63 -2.08
CA SER A 623 16.68 -9.10 -0.73
C SER A 623 15.49 -8.83 0.20
N LEU A 624 15.28 -9.73 1.15
CA LEU A 624 14.21 -9.65 2.14
C LEU A 624 14.80 -9.41 3.54
N PRO A 625 14.08 -8.75 4.45
CA PRO A 625 14.47 -8.68 5.86
C PRO A 625 14.74 -10.08 6.41
N ALA A 626 15.80 -10.23 7.21
CA ALA A 626 16.27 -11.54 7.67
C ALA A 626 15.17 -12.35 8.37
N ASP A 627 14.32 -11.67 9.11
CA ASP A 627 13.21 -12.26 9.85
C ASP A 627 12.05 -12.72 8.96
N ILE A 628 11.78 -12.01 7.87
CA ILE A 628 10.84 -12.42 6.81
C ILE A 628 11.44 -13.55 5.98
N ALA A 629 12.73 -13.50 5.66
CA ALA A 629 13.42 -14.56 4.93
C ALA A 629 13.45 -15.88 5.73
N GLU A 630 13.68 -15.81 7.05
CA GLU A 630 13.59 -16.96 7.95
C GLU A 630 12.16 -17.52 7.99
N PHE A 631 11.16 -16.64 8.13
CA PHE A 631 9.75 -17.04 8.12
C PHE A 631 9.33 -17.68 6.79
N LEU A 632 9.79 -17.14 5.66
CA LEU A 632 9.57 -17.70 4.33
C LEU A 632 10.24 -19.07 4.19
N THR A 633 11.46 -19.21 4.73
CA THR A 633 12.20 -20.48 4.74
C THR A 633 11.47 -21.53 5.59
N ALA A 634 11.02 -21.17 6.78
CA ALA A 634 10.22 -22.05 7.65
C ALA A 634 8.91 -22.47 6.98
N SER A 635 8.23 -21.53 6.33
CA SER A 635 7.02 -21.77 5.54
C SER A 635 7.27 -22.74 4.39
N HIS A 636 8.36 -22.53 3.63
CA HIS A 636 8.77 -23.40 2.53
C HIS A 636 9.14 -24.81 3.00
N GLN A 637 9.88 -24.93 4.10
CA GLN A 637 10.24 -26.22 4.70
C GLN A 637 9.00 -26.98 5.20
N SER A 638 8.06 -26.30 5.85
CA SER A 638 6.80 -26.89 6.29
C SER A 638 5.95 -27.38 5.12
N TRP A 639 5.87 -26.58 4.04
CA TRP A 639 5.20 -26.97 2.80
C TRP A 639 5.85 -28.22 2.18
N GLN A 640 7.19 -28.23 2.07
CA GLN A 640 7.93 -29.40 1.57
C GLN A 640 7.73 -30.64 2.45
N ALA A 641 7.74 -30.48 3.78
CA ALA A 641 7.54 -31.58 4.72
C ALA A 641 6.13 -32.17 4.59
N THR A 642 5.12 -31.31 4.44
CA THR A 642 3.73 -31.71 4.21
C THR A 642 3.61 -32.43 2.88
N ALA A 643 4.17 -31.89 1.79
CA ALA A 643 4.21 -32.56 0.49
C ALA A 643 4.91 -33.93 0.54
N ARG A 644 6.01 -34.06 1.28
CA ARG A 644 6.70 -35.36 1.48
C ARG A 644 5.86 -36.35 2.28
N ARG A 645 5.16 -35.89 3.34
CA ARG A 645 4.24 -36.73 4.13
C ARG A 645 3.09 -37.23 3.26
N THR A 646 2.44 -36.35 2.50
CA THR A 646 1.35 -36.72 1.59
C THR A 646 1.85 -37.72 0.54
N ARG A 647 3.05 -37.51 -0.04
CA ARG A 647 3.65 -38.49 -0.96
C ARG A 647 3.94 -39.85 -0.32
N ARG A 648 4.45 -39.88 0.93
CA ARG A 648 4.68 -41.14 1.66
C ARG A 648 3.38 -41.86 1.99
N LEU A 649 2.38 -41.11 2.45
CA LEU A 649 1.07 -41.63 2.79
C LEU A 649 0.36 -42.16 1.53
N ASN A 650 0.44 -41.43 0.41
CA ASN A 650 -0.06 -41.92 -0.89
C ASN A 650 0.68 -43.16 -1.37
N ARG A 651 2.01 -43.28 -1.16
CA ARG A 651 2.76 -44.51 -1.49
C ARG A 651 2.37 -45.69 -0.60
N LEU A 652 2.16 -45.46 0.70
CA LEU A 652 1.69 -46.48 1.63
C LEU A 652 0.27 -46.93 1.29
N LEU A 653 -0.64 -45.99 1.01
CA LEU A 653 -2.00 -46.28 0.56
C LEU A 653 -2.01 -47.01 -0.78
N ALA A 654 -1.17 -46.61 -1.74
CA ALA A 654 -1.02 -47.32 -3.01
C ALA A 654 -0.47 -48.74 -2.81
N GLY A 655 0.50 -48.93 -1.90
CA GLY A 655 1.01 -50.24 -1.52
C GLY A 655 -0.05 -51.11 -0.85
N LEU A 656 -0.84 -50.54 0.08
CA LEU A 656 -1.97 -51.22 0.73
C LEU A 656 -3.05 -51.59 -0.28
N LEU A 657 -3.33 -50.71 -1.24
CA LEU A 657 -4.25 -50.98 -2.36
C LEU A 657 -3.75 -52.16 -3.19
N VAL A 658 -2.45 -52.20 -3.55
CA VAL A 658 -1.86 -53.33 -4.29
C VAL A 658 -1.95 -54.62 -3.49
N VAL A 659 -1.60 -54.62 -2.20
CA VAL A 659 -1.72 -55.81 -1.34
C VAL A 659 -3.17 -56.26 -1.21
N SER A 660 -4.10 -55.31 -1.07
CA SER A 660 -5.54 -55.60 -1.00
C SER A 660 -6.03 -56.18 -2.33
N LEU A 661 -5.64 -55.61 -3.47
CA LEU A 661 -5.96 -56.13 -4.80
C LEU A 661 -5.38 -57.53 -5.03
N VAL A 662 -4.16 -57.81 -4.55
CA VAL A 662 -3.55 -59.14 -4.63
C VAL A 662 -4.25 -60.13 -3.70
N ALA A 663 -4.55 -59.76 -2.47
CA ALA A 663 -5.28 -60.61 -1.52
C ALA A 663 -6.71 -60.89 -1.97
N THR A 664 -7.42 -59.88 -2.47
CA THR A 664 -8.72 -60.02 -3.12
C THR A 664 -8.61 -60.88 -4.39
N GLY A 665 -7.55 -60.72 -5.19
CA GLY A 665 -7.27 -61.56 -6.35
C GLY A 665 -7.04 -63.03 -5.98
N LEU A 666 -6.27 -63.31 -4.93
CA LEU A 666 -6.05 -64.66 -4.41
C LEU A 666 -7.32 -65.28 -3.81
N ALA A 667 -8.11 -64.51 -3.07
CA ALA A 667 -9.39 -64.96 -2.52
C ALA A 667 -10.42 -65.26 -3.61
N LEU A 668 -10.47 -64.42 -4.66
CA LEU A 668 -11.29 -64.66 -5.85
C LEU A 668 -10.81 -65.88 -6.64
N TRP A 669 -9.49 -66.11 -6.74
CA TRP A 669 -8.92 -67.28 -7.41
C TRP A 669 -9.23 -68.59 -6.66
N GLN A 670 -9.13 -68.60 -5.32
CA GLN A 670 -9.57 -69.75 -4.50
C GLN A 670 -11.08 -69.99 -4.59
N SER A 671 -11.90 -68.93 -4.61
CA SER A 671 -13.35 -69.04 -4.79
C SER A 671 -13.74 -69.52 -6.21
N GLN A 672 -12.95 -69.17 -7.23
CA GLN A 672 -13.16 -69.63 -8.60
C GLN A 672 -12.94 -71.14 -8.76
N LEU A 673 -11.89 -71.73 -8.14
CA LEU A 673 -11.61 -73.17 -8.24
C LEU A 673 -12.71 -74.07 -7.62
N ALA A 674 -13.34 -73.62 -6.54
CA ALA A 674 -14.47 -74.35 -5.92
C ALA A 674 -15.79 -74.12 -6.67
N GLY A 675 -15.95 -72.95 -7.30
CA GLY A 675 -17.16 -72.59 -8.00
C GLY A 675 -17.27 -73.14 -9.42
N THR A 676 -16.17 -73.49 -10.11
CA THR A 676 -16.21 -74.01 -11.49
C THR A 676 -16.88 -75.39 -11.58
N ALA A 677 -16.59 -76.30 -10.66
CA ALA A 677 -17.17 -77.66 -10.66
C ALA A 677 -18.68 -77.69 -10.39
N GLN A 678 -19.19 -76.76 -9.57
CA GLN A 678 -20.63 -76.64 -9.28
C GLN A 678 -21.39 -75.93 -10.41
N ARG A 679 -20.71 -74.99 -11.06
CA ARG A 679 -21.25 -74.19 -12.17
C ARG A 679 -21.41 -74.99 -13.47
N GLU A 680 -20.45 -75.84 -13.80
CA GLU A 680 -20.49 -76.67 -15.02
C GLU A 680 -21.71 -77.63 -15.04
N ALA A 681 -22.10 -78.14 -13.86
CA ALA A 681 -23.28 -79.00 -13.70
C ALA A 681 -24.61 -78.25 -13.82
N GLN A 682 -24.69 -77.03 -13.26
CA GLN A 682 -25.89 -76.18 -13.37
C GLN A 682 -26.06 -75.59 -14.78
N ALA A 683 -24.98 -75.25 -15.47
CA ALA A 683 -24.98 -74.72 -16.83
C ALA A 683 -25.60 -75.71 -17.84
N ARG A 684 -25.22 -76.99 -17.77
CA ARG A 684 -25.76 -78.06 -18.64
C ARG A 684 -27.27 -78.28 -18.43
N GLN A 685 -27.74 -78.19 -17.20
CA GLN A 685 -29.16 -78.38 -16.87
C GLN A 685 -30.04 -77.24 -17.42
N LEU A 686 -29.57 -75.99 -17.30
CA LEU A 686 -30.27 -74.80 -17.78
C LEU A 686 -30.31 -74.71 -19.32
N ALA A 687 -29.23 -75.14 -20.00
CA ALA A 687 -29.16 -75.18 -21.47
C ALA A 687 -30.18 -76.16 -22.08
N ALA A 688 -30.36 -77.33 -21.47
CA ALA A 688 -31.35 -78.32 -21.91
C ALA A 688 -32.80 -77.83 -21.74
N GLN A 689 -33.08 -77.08 -20.67
CA GLN A 689 -34.41 -76.50 -20.42
C GLN A 689 -34.73 -75.34 -21.37
N SER A 690 -33.73 -74.52 -21.72
CA SER A 690 -33.88 -73.45 -22.72
C SER A 690 -34.28 -73.98 -24.09
N ALA A 691 -33.66 -75.08 -24.54
CA ALA A 691 -33.94 -75.69 -25.84
C ALA A 691 -35.37 -76.25 -25.96
N ALA A 692 -35.93 -76.79 -24.87
CA ALA A 692 -37.27 -77.36 -24.85
C ALA A 692 -38.40 -76.30 -24.86
N LEU A 693 -38.11 -75.07 -24.43
CA LEU A 693 -39.08 -73.97 -24.30
C LEU A 693 -39.06 -72.99 -25.48
N ARG A 694 -38.22 -73.27 -26.49
CA ARG A 694 -37.89 -72.36 -27.58
C ARG A 694 -39.06 -71.98 -28.49
N GLU A 695 -40.05 -72.87 -28.63
CA GLU A 695 -41.23 -72.64 -29.46
C GLU A 695 -42.47 -72.20 -28.67
N THR A 696 -42.45 -72.34 -27.34
CA THR A 696 -43.62 -72.16 -26.48
C THR A 696 -43.56 -70.92 -25.59
N SER A 697 -42.37 -70.48 -25.19
CA SER A 697 -42.20 -69.25 -24.41
C SER A 697 -40.82 -68.62 -24.67
N PRO A 698 -40.71 -67.75 -25.69
CA PRO A 698 -39.44 -67.21 -26.16
C PRO A 698 -38.66 -66.45 -25.08
N ASP A 699 -39.35 -65.73 -24.19
CA ASP A 699 -38.72 -64.89 -23.16
C ASP A 699 -38.08 -65.72 -22.04
N LEU A 700 -38.71 -66.83 -21.64
CA LEU A 700 -38.17 -67.73 -20.62
C LEU A 700 -37.05 -68.61 -21.19
N SER A 701 -37.17 -69.02 -22.44
CA SER A 701 -36.10 -69.73 -23.17
C SER A 701 -34.83 -68.86 -23.28
N ALA A 702 -34.98 -67.56 -23.53
CA ALA A 702 -33.87 -66.60 -23.57
C ALA A 702 -33.22 -66.36 -22.19
N LEU A 703 -34.01 -66.24 -21.11
CA LEU A 703 -33.48 -66.09 -19.76
C LEU A 703 -32.72 -67.33 -19.28
N LEU A 704 -33.19 -68.53 -19.61
CA LEU A 704 -32.51 -69.79 -19.25
C LEU A 704 -31.23 -70.02 -20.06
N ALA A 705 -31.18 -69.58 -21.32
CA ALA A 705 -29.95 -69.62 -22.14
C ALA A 705 -28.87 -68.65 -21.62
N VAL A 706 -29.25 -67.43 -21.25
CA VAL A 706 -28.34 -66.44 -20.65
C VAL A 706 -27.84 -66.91 -19.28
N GLN A 707 -28.72 -67.52 -18.48
CA GLN A 707 -28.34 -68.06 -17.17
C GLN A 707 -27.40 -69.27 -17.31
N ALA A 708 -27.61 -70.15 -18.30
CA ALA A 708 -26.73 -71.30 -18.55
C ALA A 708 -25.30 -70.86 -18.90
N HIS A 709 -25.14 -69.88 -19.80
CA HIS A 709 -23.81 -69.38 -20.16
C HIS A 709 -23.14 -68.61 -19.03
N ARG A 710 -23.87 -67.71 -18.34
CA ARG A 710 -23.33 -67.01 -17.16
C ARG A 710 -22.88 -67.95 -16.04
N THR A 711 -23.41 -69.18 -16.04
CA THR A 711 -23.00 -70.20 -15.09
C THR A 711 -21.67 -70.83 -15.54
N ASP A 712 -21.48 -71.23 -16.81
CA ASP A 712 -20.17 -71.70 -17.32
C ASP A 712 -19.97 -71.45 -18.85
N ASP A 713 -18.99 -70.61 -19.19
CA ASP A 713 -18.67 -70.15 -20.55
C ASP A 713 -17.97 -71.21 -21.43
N SER A 714 -17.49 -72.31 -20.85
CA SER A 714 -16.63 -73.29 -21.53
C SER A 714 -17.38 -74.36 -22.34
N THR A 715 -18.71 -74.38 -22.28
CA THR A 715 -19.53 -75.38 -23.00
C THR A 715 -19.71 -75.01 -24.48
N ALA A 716 -19.32 -75.93 -25.37
CA ALA A 716 -19.39 -75.75 -26.83
C ALA A 716 -20.81 -75.51 -27.39
N GLU A 717 -21.85 -75.66 -26.57
CA GLU A 717 -23.27 -75.50 -26.95
C GLU A 717 -23.87 -74.13 -26.55
N GLY A 718 -23.18 -73.29 -25.77
CA GLY A 718 -23.67 -71.95 -25.37
C GLY A 718 -23.45 -70.84 -26.41
N SER A 719 -22.55 -71.05 -27.37
CA SER A 719 -22.14 -70.04 -28.36
C SER A 719 -23.22 -69.61 -29.37
N PRO A 720 -24.12 -70.49 -29.87
CA PRO A 720 -25.18 -70.07 -30.80
C PRO A 720 -26.29 -69.26 -30.13
N ALA A 721 -26.52 -69.44 -28.82
CA ALA A 721 -27.55 -68.71 -28.06
C ALA A 721 -27.07 -67.33 -27.59
N LEU A 722 -25.75 -67.13 -27.41
CA LEU A 722 -25.19 -65.81 -27.10
C LEU A 722 -25.00 -64.90 -28.30
N GLN A 723 -24.81 -65.44 -29.50
CA GLN A 723 -24.78 -64.60 -30.70
C GLN A 723 -26.13 -63.92 -30.98
N ALA A 724 -27.23 -64.40 -30.37
CA ALA A 724 -28.53 -63.72 -30.38
C ALA A 724 -28.73 -62.75 -29.18
N PHE A 725 -27.85 -62.73 -28.18
CA PHE A 725 -27.89 -61.81 -27.04
C PHE A 725 -26.78 -60.75 -27.06
N ALA A 726 -25.84 -60.85 -28.01
CA ALA A 726 -24.79 -59.86 -28.25
C ALA A 726 -25.35 -58.47 -28.64
N ASP A 727 -26.65 -58.38 -28.92
CA ASP A 727 -27.37 -57.15 -29.23
C ASP A 727 -28.19 -56.59 -28.03
N SER A 728 -27.88 -56.99 -26.78
CA SER A 728 -28.47 -56.34 -25.58
C SER A 728 -27.51 -55.34 -24.92
N PRO A 729 -27.85 -54.03 -24.82
CA PRO A 729 -26.92 -52.97 -24.48
C PRO A 729 -27.30 -52.31 -23.16
N LEU A 730 -26.46 -52.46 -22.12
CA LEU A 730 -26.65 -51.72 -20.88
C LEU A 730 -25.34 -51.08 -20.44
N ARG A 731 -25.42 -49.74 -20.37
CA ARG A 731 -24.42 -48.72 -19.97
C ARG A 731 -23.59 -48.16 -21.14
N LYS A 732 -24.12 -47.14 -21.80
CA LYS A 732 -23.33 -46.35 -22.76
C LYS A 732 -22.78 -45.08 -22.10
N ARG A 733 -21.49 -45.17 -21.76
CA ARG A 733 -20.58 -44.01 -21.69
C ARG A 733 -20.46 -43.48 -23.12
N LEU A 734 -20.74 -42.19 -23.33
CA LEU A 734 -20.53 -41.56 -24.65
C LEU A 734 -19.08 -41.07 -24.67
N ASP A 735 -18.21 -41.79 -25.37
CA ASP A 735 -16.81 -41.37 -25.52
C ASP A 735 -16.73 -40.19 -26.48
N LEU A 736 -16.17 -39.09 -25.98
CA LEU A 736 -15.99 -37.87 -26.75
C LEU A 736 -14.76 -38.04 -27.65
N HIS A 737 -14.96 -37.91 -28.96
CA HIS A 737 -13.86 -37.88 -29.90
C HIS A 737 -13.09 -36.55 -29.77
N GLY A 738 -11.91 -36.60 -29.14
CA GLY A 738 -11.00 -35.45 -29.08
C GLY A 738 -10.67 -34.91 -27.70
N GLY A 739 -10.76 -35.72 -26.65
CA GLY A 739 -10.31 -35.34 -25.30
C GLY A 739 -11.38 -34.57 -24.53
N ASN A 740 -11.00 -33.49 -23.83
CA ASN A 740 -11.88 -32.78 -22.91
C ASN A 740 -13.07 -32.12 -23.63
N ALA A 741 -14.25 -32.21 -23.03
CA ALA A 741 -15.44 -31.50 -23.51
C ALA A 741 -15.28 -29.98 -23.28
N LYS A 742 -15.51 -29.18 -24.31
CA LYS A 742 -15.47 -27.71 -24.24
C LYS A 742 -16.85 -27.06 -24.34
N ALA A 743 -17.79 -27.71 -25.03
CA ALA A 743 -19.18 -27.27 -25.11
C ALA A 743 -20.13 -28.46 -25.30
N LEU A 744 -21.38 -28.32 -24.84
CA LEU A 744 -22.43 -29.31 -24.93
C LEU A 744 -23.77 -28.61 -25.22
N ALA A 745 -24.55 -29.11 -26.18
CA ALA A 745 -25.87 -28.57 -26.50
C ALA A 745 -26.85 -29.67 -26.88
N TYR A 746 -28.11 -29.53 -26.46
CA TYR A 746 -29.23 -30.33 -26.97
C TYR A 746 -29.87 -29.65 -28.17
N SER A 747 -30.44 -30.45 -29.08
CA SER A 747 -31.40 -29.95 -30.06
C SER A 747 -32.68 -29.46 -29.39
N THR A 748 -33.42 -28.56 -30.02
CA THR A 748 -34.65 -27.98 -29.43
C THR A 748 -35.76 -29.00 -29.22
N ASP A 749 -35.70 -30.15 -29.91
CA ASP A 749 -36.61 -31.29 -29.70
C ASP A 749 -36.07 -32.33 -28.70
N GLY A 750 -34.88 -32.10 -28.13
CA GLY A 750 -34.22 -33.00 -27.17
C GLY A 750 -33.75 -34.34 -27.75
N ARG A 751 -33.88 -34.57 -29.07
CA ARG A 751 -33.55 -35.85 -29.73
C ARG A 751 -32.08 -36.01 -30.05
N LEU A 752 -31.32 -34.92 -30.11
CA LEU A 752 -29.91 -34.91 -30.43
C LEU A 752 -29.12 -34.20 -29.34
N LEU A 753 -27.91 -34.69 -29.12
CA LEU A 753 -26.91 -34.08 -28.27
C LEU A 753 -25.66 -33.82 -29.11
N ALA A 754 -25.12 -32.61 -29.08
CA ALA A 754 -23.83 -32.28 -29.65
C ALA A 754 -22.84 -32.00 -28.53
N ALA A 755 -21.62 -32.53 -28.65
CA ALA A 755 -20.51 -32.18 -27.77
C ALA A 755 -19.24 -31.91 -28.58
N ALA A 756 -18.58 -30.83 -28.22
CA ALA A 756 -17.37 -30.33 -28.86
C ALA A 756 -16.14 -30.63 -27.99
N GLY A 757 -15.05 -31.08 -28.62
CA GLY A 757 -13.79 -31.45 -27.95
C GLY A 757 -12.59 -30.56 -28.32
N GLU A 758 -11.50 -30.71 -27.55
CA GLU A 758 -10.23 -29.98 -27.74
C GLU A 758 -9.56 -30.23 -29.11
N GLN A 759 -9.74 -31.41 -29.70
CA GLN A 759 -9.09 -31.79 -30.97
C GLN A 759 -9.91 -31.39 -32.23
N GLY A 760 -10.83 -30.42 -32.11
CA GLY A 760 -11.56 -29.87 -33.26
C GLY A 760 -12.70 -30.71 -33.82
N GLY A 761 -13.04 -31.82 -33.16
CA GLY A 761 -14.17 -32.67 -33.49
C GLY A 761 -15.41 -32.30 -32.68
N THR A 762 -16.57 -32.33 -33.32
CA THR A 762 -17.88 -32.27 -32.64
C THR A 762 -18.64 -33.55 -32.94
N SER A 763 -18.91 -34.35 -31.91
CA SER A 763 -19.71 -35.57 -32.05
C SER A 763 -21.19 -35.25 -31.82
N LEU A 764 -22.05 -35.88 -32.60
CA LEU A 764 -23.50 -35.74 -32.57
C LEU A 764 -24.12 -37.09 -32.24
N TRP A 765 -24.92 -37.18 -31.17
CA TRP A 765 -25.59 -38.41 -30.75
C TRP A 765 -27.11 -38.27 -30.78
N GLU A 766 -27.79 -39.38 -31.04
CA GLU A 766 -29.21 -39.54 -30.79
C GLU A 766 -29.44 -39.84 -29.31
N THR A 767 -30.25 -39.03 -28.63
CA THR A 767 -30.44 -39.07 -27.17
C THR A 767 -31.34 -40.20 -26.70
N GLY A 768 -32.09 -40.84 -27.61
CA GLY A 768 -32.97 -41.97 -27.32
C GLY A 768 -32.32 -43.36 -27.53
N SER A 769 -31.33 -43.44 -28.43
CA SER A 769 -30.60 -44.69 -28.75
C SER A 769 -29.14 -44.67 -28.27
N GLY A 770 -28.59 -43.50 -27.94
CA GLY A 770 -27.17 -43.31 -27.64
C GLY A 770 -26.26 -43.55 -28.85
N ARG A 771 -26.82 -43.64 -30.06
CA ARG A 771 -26.07 -43.88 -31.30
C ARG A 771 -25.31 -42.61 -31.70
N GLU A 772 -24.01 -42.74 -31.98
CA GLU A 772 -23.26 -41.65 -32.61
C GLU A 772 -23.72 -41.54 -34.06
N ARG A 773 -24.34 -40.40 -34.38
CA ARG A 773 -24.90 -40.14 -35.70
C ARG A 773 -23.83 -39.65 -36.66
N HIS A 774 -23.05 -38.66 -36.24
CA HIS A 774 -22.01 -38.02 -37.04
C HIS A 774 -20.86 -37.54 -36.17
N ILE A 775 -19.64 -37.56 -36.71
CA ILE A 775 -18.49 -36.81 -36.18
C ILE A 775 -18.18 -35.69 -37.16
N LEU A 776 -18.42 -34.46 -36.74
CA LEU A 776 -18.19 -33.24 -37.52
C LEU A 776 -16.72 -32.87 -37.39
N ARG A 777 -15.93 -33.22 -38.40
CA ARG A 777 -14.49 -32.94 -38.46
C ARG A 777 -14.22 -31.78 -39.40
N GLY A 778 -13.44 -30.82 -38.95
CA GLY A 778 -12.99 -29.75 -39.83
C GLY A 778 -12.23 -28.62 -39.15
N HIS A 779 -12.53 -28.30 -37.89
CA HIS A 779 -11.81 -27.23 -37.18
C HIS A 779 -10.35 -27.60 -36.92
N ALA A 780 -9.44 -26.63 -37.09
CA ALA A 780 -8.00 -26.79 -36.89
C ALA A 780 -7.56 -26.34 -35.47
N GLY A 781 -8.29 -26.78 -34.44
CA GLY A 781 -8.09 -26.39 -33.04
C GLY A 781 -9.34 -26.62 -32.22
N GLU A 782 -9.35 -26.14 -30.97
CA GLU A 782 -10.46 -26.34 -30.04
C GLU A 782 -11.78 -25.76 -30.58
N VAL A 783 -12.91 -26.45 -30.33
CA VAL A 783 -14.24 -25.92 -30.61
C VAL A 783 -14.84 -25.40 -29.30
N ASN A 784 -15.02 -24.09 -29.21
CA ASN A 784 -15.36 -23.39 -27.96
C ASN A 784 -16.87 -23.33 -27.70
N ALA A 785 -17.70 -23.32 -28.74
CA ALA A 785 -19.15 -23.23 -28.62
C ALA A 785 -19.87 -24.03 -29.72
N VAL A 786 -21.06 -24.51 -29.40
CA VAL A 786 -21.93 -25.27 -30.29
C VAL A 786 -23.39 -24.87 -30.07
N ALA A 787 -24.15 -24.65 -31.14
CA ALA A 787 -25.55 -24.27 -31.07
C ALA A 787 -26.38 -24.95 -32.17
N PHE A 788 -27.57 -25.43 -31.84
CA PHE A 788 -28.54 -25.93 -32.83
C PHE A 788 -29.41 -24.79 -33.33
N SER A 789 -29.79 -24.84 -34.61
CA SER A 789 -30.87 -24.00 -35.12
C SER A 789 -32.22 -24.37 -34.48
N PRO A 790 -33.17 -23.44 -34.35
CA PRO A 790 -34.50 -23.70 -33.78
C PRO A 790 -35.24 -24.86 -34.44
N GLY A 791 -35.07 -25.05 -35.76
CA GLY A 791 -35.66 -26.17 -36.52
C GLY A 791 -34.83 -27.45 -36.56
N ASN A 792 -33.73 -27.55 -35.80
CA ASN A 792 -32.83 -28.71 -35.71
C ASN A 792 -32.22 -29.21 -37.04
N SER A 793 -32.31 -28.42 -38.10
CA SER A 793 -31.80 -28.79 -39.43
C SER A 793 -30.31 -28.54 -39.58
N VAL A 794 -29.78 -27.53 -38.87
CA VAL A 794 -28.37 -27.16 -38.87
C VAL A 794 -27.82 -26.99 -37.47
N LEU A 795 -26.50 -27.21 -37.36
CA LEU A 795 -25.68 -27.00 -36.16
C LEU A 795 -24.59 -26.00 -36.51
N ALA A 796 -24.33 -25.03 -35.63
CA ALA A 796 -23.19 -24.12 -35.74
C ALA A 796 -22.12 -24.45 -34.71
N THR A 797 -20.85 -24.38 -35.10
CA THR A 797 -19.69 -24.58 -34.22
C THR A 797 -18.70 -23.42 -34.35
N ALA A 798 -18.15 -22.95 -33.23
CA ALA A 798 -17.13 -21.89 -33.17
C ALA A 798 -15.77 -22.45 -32.75
N GLY A 799 -14.70 -22.09 -33.47
CA GLY A 799 -13.37 -22.67 -33.25
C GLY A 799 -12.25 -21.67 -32.97
N GLN A 800 -11.19 -22.19 -32.33
CA GLN A 800 -9.89 -21.53 -32.16
C GLN A 800 -9.18 -21.27 -33.48
N ASP A 801 -9.58 -21.98 -34.54
CA ASP A 801 -9.09 -21.75 -35.91
C ASP A 801 -9.63 -20.47 -36.56
N ARG A 802 -10.27 -19.59 -35.78
CA ARG A 802 -10.83 -18.28 -36.19
C ARG A 802 -12.00 -18.39 -37.16
N THR A 803 -12.60 -19.58 -37.24
CA THR A 803 -13.76 -19.83 -38.08
C THR A 803 -14.94 -20.29 -37.24
N ALA A 804 -16.13 -20.02 -37.75
CA ALA A 804 -17.31 -20.76 -37.36
C ALA A 804 -17.81 -21.59 -38.56
N ARG A 805 -18.46 -22.71 -38.29
CA ARG A 805 -18.93 -23.65 -39.32
C ARG A 805 -20.39 -23.97 -39.09
N ILE A 806 -21.14 -24.05 -40.19
CA ILE A 806 -22.53 -24.50 -40.18
C ILE A 806 -22.55 -25.89 -40.81
N TRP A 807 -23.17 -26.83 -40.11
CA TRP A 807 -23.25 -28.25 -40.46
C TRP A 807 -24.69 -28.62 -40.70
N ASP A 808 -24.92 -29.47 -41.70
CA ASP A 808 -26.19 -30.14 -41.87
C ASP A 808 -26.33 -31.25 -40.83
N VAL A 809 -27.36 -31.21 -40.00
CA VAL A 809 -27.58 -32.20 -38.93
C VAL A 809 -27.92 -33.57 -39.50
N GLY A 810 -28.61 -33.61 -40.65
CA GLY A 810 -29.04 -34.85 -41.29
C GLY A 810 -27.89 -35.66 -41.88
N SER A 811 -27.02 -34.99 -42.64
CA SER A 811 -25.93 -35.59 -43.42
C SER A 811 -24.54 -35.47 -42.78
N GLY A 812 -24.37 -34.63 -41.75
CA GLY A 812 -23.08 -34.39 -41.11
C GLY A 812 -22.10 -33.57 -41.96
N ARG A 813 -22.53 -33.07 -43.13
CA ARG A 813 -21.67 -32.32 -44.05
C ARG A 813 -21.63 -30.84 -43.65
N GLN A 814 -20.46 -30.23 -43.81
CA GLN A 814 -20.32 -28.78 -43.67
C GLN A 814 -21.11 -28.08 -44.79
N ARG A 815 -22.10 -27.27 -44.41
CA ARG A 815 -22.91 -26.46 -45.34
C ARG A 815 -22.24 -25.12 -45.64
N ALA A 816 -21.67 -24.48 -44.62
CA ALA A 816 -21.02 -23.19 -44.77
C ALA A 816 -19.82 -23.05 -43.84
N LEU A 817 -18.83 -22.26 -44.29
CA LEU A 817 -17.66 -21.87 -43.52
C LEU A 817 -17.68 -20.35 -43.36
N LEU A 818 -17.82 -19.89 -42.13
CA LEU A 818 -17.89 -18.48 -41.75
C LEU A 818 -16.46 -17.99 -41.50
N ARG A 819 -15.87 -17.35 -42.51
CA ARG A 819 -14.52 -16.76 -42.44
C ARG A 819 -14.60 -15.26 -42.31
N GLY A 820 -13.73 -14.70 -41.46
CA GLY A 820 -13.54 -13.26 -41.38
C GLY A 820 -13.01 -12.76 -40.05
N HIS A 821 -13.18 -13.52 -38.97
CA HIS A 821 -12.62 -13.19 -37.66
C HIS A 821 -11.08 -13.29 -37.66
N GLU A 822 -10.45 -12.38 -36.92
CA GLU A 822 -8.98 -12.26 -36.85
C GLU A 822 -8.38 -13.00 -35.64
N SER A 823 -9.23 -13.48 -34.75
CA SER A 823 -8.87 -14.23 -33.54
C SER A 823 -9.83 -15.41 -33.33
N THR A 824 -9.64 -16.16 -32.25
CA THR A 824 -10.49 -17.27 -31.83
C THR A 824 -11.97 -16.85 -31.81
N VAL A 825 -12.84 -17.68 -32.37
CA VAL A 825 -14.29 -17.51 -32.21
C VAL A 825 -14.70 -18.18 -30.91
N ASN A 826 -15.24 -17.39 -29.98
CA ASN A 826 -15.52 -17.83 -28.62
C ASN A 826 -16.95 -18.34 -28.47
N ASN A 827 -17.92 -17.69 -29.10
CA ASN A 827 -19.34 -18.05 -28.98
C ASN A 827 -20.06 -18.04 -30.36
N VAL A 828 -21.15 -18.81 -30.48
CA VAL A 828 -22.01 -18.89 -31.65
C VAL A 828 -23.47 -19.15 -31.24
N GLU A 829 -24.40 -18.39 -31.80
CA GLU A 829 -25.82 -18.49 -31.48
C GLU A 829 -26.71 -18.22 -32.70
N PHE A 830 -27.87 -18.90 -32.79
CA PHE A 830 -28.87 -18.66 -33.83
C PHE A 830 -29.93 -17.65 -33.35
N SER A 831 -30.47 -16.88 -34.30
CA SER A 831 -31.71 -16.13 -34.05
C SER A 831 -32.88 -17.09 -33.80
N GLY A 832 -33.92 -16.62 -33.10
CA GLY A 832 -35.11 -17.42 -32.77
C GLY A 832 -35.87 -17.97 -33.99
N ASP A 833 -35.74 -17.34 -35.16
CA ASP A 833 -36.28 -17.82 -36.44
C ASP A 833 -35.30 -18.72 -37.23
N GLY A 834 -34.06 -18.84 -36.77
CA GLY A 834 -32.99 -19.63 -37.39
C GLY A 834 -32.43 -19.06 -38.70
N THR A 835 -32.83 -17.84 -39.10
CA THR A 835 -32.41 -17.26 -40.39
C THR A 835 -31.01 -16.70 -40.37
N VAL A 836 -30.53 -16.27 -39.19
CA VAL A 836 -29.19 -15.74 -38.99
C VAL A 836 -28.46 -16.45 -37.85
N VAL A 837 -27.14 -16.39 -37.92
CA VAL A 837 -26.24 -16.85 -36.85
C VAL A 837 -25.32 -15.69 -36.47
N VAL A 838 -25.08 -15.50 -35.18
CA VAL A 838 -24.09 -14.56 -34.65
C VAL A 838 -22.88 -15.33 -34.17
N THR A 839 -21.70 -14.76 -34.42
CA THR A 839 -20.44 -15.23 -33.85
C THR A 839 -19.75 -14.10 -33.12
N SER A 840 -19.14 -14.41 -31.98
CA SER A 840 -18.28 -13.47 -31.25
C SER A 840 -16.85 -13.98 -31.21
N SER A 841 -15.88 -13.06 -31.28
CA SER A 841 -14.46 -13.41 -31.32
C SER A 841 -13.63 -12.53 -30.40
N GLY A 842 -12.50 -13.08 -29.94
CA GLY A 842 -11.48 -12.32 -29.22
C GLY A 842 -10.79 -11.23 -30.07
N ASP A 843 -11.21 -11.02 -31.32
CA ASP A 843 -10.80 -9.88 -32.14
C ASP A 843 -11.57 -8.58 -31.79
N GLY A 844 -12.51 -8.64 -30.84
CA GLY A 844 -13.34 -7.50 -30.44
C GLY A 844 -14.52 -7.26 -31.37
N THR A 845 -14.88 -8.23 -32.22
CA THR A 845 -16.01 -8.13 -33.13
C THR A 845 -17.05 -9.22 -32.89
N ALA A 846 -18.32 -8.83 -33.05
CA ALA A 846 -19.42 -9.76 -33.24
C ALA A 846 -19.90 -9.67 -34.69
N ARG A 847 -20.21 -10.79 -35.34
CA ARG A 847 -20.61 -10.81 -36.76
C ARG A 847 -21.90 -11.59 -36.93
N ILE A 848 -22.80 -11.05 -37.75
CA ILE A 848 -24.03 -11.72 -38.18
C ILE A 848 -23.78 -12.34 -39.55
N TRP A 849 -24.23 -13.57 -39.71
CA TRP A 849 -24.15 -14.33 -40.95
C TRP A 849 -25.54 -14.86 -41.31
N ASP A 850 -25.80 -14.97 -42.60
CA ASP A 850 -26.97 -15.68 -43.10
C ASP A 850 -26.75 -17.19 -42.89
N SER A 851 -27.66 -17.84 -42.18
CA SER A 851 -27.48 -19.24 -41.75
C SER A 851 -27.51 -20.24 -42.91
N ARG A 852 -28.11 -19.85 -44.05
CA ARG A 852 -28.30 -20.72 -45.22
C ARG A 852 -27.13 -20.64 -46.19
N THR A 853 -26.62 -19.44 -46.42
CA THR A 853 -25.57 -19.13 -47.41
C THR A 853 -24.19 -19.00 -46.77
N GLY A 854 -24.12 -18.72 -45.47
CA GLY A 854 -22.89 -18.42 -44.75
C GLY A 854 -22.29 -17.06 -45.09
N ARG A 855 -23.02 -16.19 -45.81
CA ARG A 855 -22.53 -14.86 -46.14
C ARG A 855 -22.57 -13.98 -44.90
N GLN A 856 -21.50 -13.25 -44.63
CA GLN A 856 -21.50 -12.20 -43.63
C GLN A 856 -22.54 -11.14 -44.03
N LEU A 857 -23.48 -10.85 -43.14
CA LEU A 857 -24.46 -9.79 -43.30
C LEU A 857 -23.95 -8.50 -42.67
N ARG A 858 -23.42 -8.58 -41.44
CA ARG A 858 -22.94 -7.43 -40.67
C ARG A 858 -21.77 -7.79 -39.76
N SER A 859 -21.03 -6.74 -39.36
CA SER A 859 -19.98 -6.80 -38.34
C SER A 859 -20.20 -5.65 -37.37
N PHE A 860 -20.06 -5.94 -36.09
CA PHE A 860 -20.17 -5.02 -34.98
C PHE A 860 -18.81 -4.91 -34.31
N THR A 861 -18.31 -3.70 -34.17
CA THR A 861 -17.11 -3.45 -33.38
C THR A 861 -17.55 -3.19 -31.96
N VAL A 862 -17.22 -4.11 -31.06
CA VAL A 862 -17.54 -3.98 -29.64
C VAL A 862 -16.35 -3.28 -28.97
N HIS A 863 -16.61 -2.41 -28.00
CA HIS A 863 -15.55 -1.75 -27.24
C HIS A 863 -14.88 -2.79 -26.32
N GLY A 864 -13.54 -2.72 -26.20
CA GLY A 864 -12.73 -3.62 -25.36
C GLY A 864 -12.13 -4.84 -26.10
N ARG A 865 -11.00 -5.37 -25.61
CA ARG A 865 -10.41 -6.65 -26.07
C ARG A 865 -10.71 -7.72 -25.02
N GLY A 866 -11.37 -8.82 -25.39
CA GLY A 866 -11.72 -9.86 -24.42
C GLY A 866 -12.78 -10.84 -24.89
N ALA A 867 -13.15 -11.79 -24.02
CA ALA A 867 -14.21 -12.74 -24.30
C ALA A 867 -15.56 -12.01 -24.40
N LEU A 868 -16.25 -12.23 -25.52
CA LEU A 868 -17.51 -11.58 -25.83
C LEU A 868 -18.63 -12.62 -25.75
N GLU A 869 -19.49 -12.50 -24.74
CA GLU A 869 -20.76 -13.23 -24.66
C GLU A 869 -21.80 -12.54 -25.54
N ILE A 870 -22.71 -13.32 -26.11
CA ILE A 870 -23.74 -12.87 -27.04
C ILE A 870 -25.09 -13.44 -26.62
N ALA A 871 -26.14 -12.64 -26.79
CA ALA A 871 -27.51 -13.09 -26.57
C ALA A 871 -28.49 -12.32 -27.47
N PHE A 872 -29.44 -13.03 -28.07
CA PHE A 872 -30.57 -12.43 -28.78
C PHE A 872 -31.73 -12.11 -27.84
N SER A 873 -32.47 -11.04 -28.14
CA SER A 873 -33.82 -10.86 -27.60
C SER A 873 -34.77 -11.92 -28.13
N GLY A 874 -35.79 -12.27 -27.33
CA GLY A 874 -36.79 -13.27 -27.72
C GLY A 874 -37.53 -12.95 -29.03
N ASP A 875 -37.55 -11.67 -29.45
CA ASP A 875 -38.10 -11.22 -30.74
C ASP A 875 -37.06 -11.18 -31.89
N GLY A 876 -35.79 -11.50 -31.61
CA GLY A 876 -34.67 -11.54 -32.55
C GLY A 876 -34.21 -10.18 -33.08
N ARG A 877 -34.77 -9.06 -32.59
CA ARG A 877 -34.49 -7.71 -33.12
C ARG A 877 -33.32 -7.02 -32.45
N THR A 878 -33.01 -7.42 -31.22
CA THR A 878 -31.92 -6.85 -30.42
C THR A 878 -30.87 -7.93 -30.17
N LEU A 879 -29.61 -7.59 -30.39
CA LEU A 879 -28.46 -8.41 -30.01
C LEU A 879 -27.74 -7.69 -28.88
N VAL A 880 -27.46 -8.39 -27.79
CA VAL A 880 -26.58 -7.90 -26.73
C VAL A 880 -25.21 -8.53 -26.92
N THR A 881 -24.17 -7.70 -26.90
CA THR A 881 -22.78 -8.16 -26.84
C THR A 881 -22.16 -7.64 -25.56
N ALA A 882 -21.62 -8.51 -24.73
CA ALA A 882 -21.03 -8.14 -23.45
C ALA A 882 -19.55 -8.55 -23.41
N ASN A 883 -18.69 -7.66 -22.94
CA ASN A 883 -17.23 -7.84 -22.98
C ASN A 883 -16.60 -7.88 -21.58
N ASN A 884 -15.35 -8.32 -21.52
CA ASN A 884 -14.52 -8.36 -20.32
C ASN A 884 -14.23 -6.98 -19.71
N ASP A 885 -14.42 -5.88 -20.47
CA ASP A 885 -14.32 -4.52 -19.93
C ASP A 885 -15.55 -4.12 -19.09
N GLY A 886 -16.48 -5.05 -18.90
CA GLY A 886 -17.71 -4.89 -18.14
C GLY A 886 -18.85 -4.31 -18.95
N THR A 887 -18.57 -3.77 -20.13
CA THR A 887 -19.60 -3.11 -20.93
C THR A 887 -20.45 -4.10 -21.72
N ALA A 888 -21.76 -3.82 -21.78
CA ALA A 888 -22.68 -4.46 -22.69
C ALA A 888 -23.21 -3.46 -23.71
N GLN A 889 -23.19 -3.86 -24.98
CA GLN A 889 -23.68 -3.08 -26.10
C GLN A 889 -24.92 -3.73 -26.68
N LEU A 890 -25.96 -2.93 -26.83
CA LEU A 890 -27.20 -3.34 -27.45
C LEU A 890 -27.17 -2.92 -28.91
N TRP A 891 -27.44 -3.86 -29.79
CA TRP A 891 -27.42 -3.68 -31.24
C TRP A 891 -28.77 -3.96 -31.82
N ASP A 892 -29.19 -3.10 -32.73
CA ASP A 892 -30.32 -3.39 -33.60
C ASP A 892 -29.86 -4.33 -34.72
N VAL A 893 -30.43 -5.53 -34.75
CA VAL A 893 -30.02 -6.61 -35.66
C VAL A 893 -30.30 -6.24 -37.12
N GLU A 894 -31.34 -5.45 -37.40
CA GLU A 894 -31.81 -5.10 -38.74
C GLU A 894 -31.08 -3.89 -39.36
N THR A 895 -30.76 -2.89 -38.56
CA THR A 895 -30.06 -1.68 -39.00
C THR A 895 -28.55 -1.78 -38.81
N GLY A 896 -28.12 -2.64 -37.90
CA GLY A 896 -26.72 -2.78 -37.50
C GLY A 896 -26.21 -1.65 -36.60
N ARG A 897 -27.10 -0.78 -36.09
CA ARG A 897 -26.74 0.35 -35.24
C ARG A 897 -26.71 -0.06 -33.78
N GLN A 898 -25.74 0.49 -33.06
CA GLN A 898 -25.73 0.43 -31.60
C GLN A 898 -26.89 1.28 -31.06
N ARG A 899 -27.74 0.66 -30.23
CA ARG A 899 -28.87 1.29 -29.54
C ARG A 899 -28.44 1.90 -28.21
N ALA A 900 -27.62 1.19 -27.44
CA ALA A 900 -27.18 1.62 -26.12
C ALA A 900 -25.84 0.97 -25.73
N LEU A 901 -25.14 1.61 -24.79
CA LEU A 901 -24.01 1.08 -24.04
C LEU A 901 -24.43 1.10 -22.56
N VAL A 902 -24.42 -0.06 -21.90
CA VAL A 902 -24.87 -0.21 -20.51
C VAL A 902 -23.80 -1.03 -19.76
N GLY A 903 -23.56 -0.72 -18.49
CA GLY A 903 -22.75 -1.59 -17.64
C GLY A 903 -21.26 -1.22 -17.48
N ASP A 904 -20.85 0.05 -17.49
CA ASP A 904 -19.48 0.38 -17.08
C ASP A 904 -19.29 0.06 -15.59
N THR A 905 -18.80 -1.15 -15.31
CA THR A 905 -18.50 -1.63 -13.95
C THR A 905 -17.23 -0.99 -13.38
N GLY A 906 -16.43 -0.30 -14.20
CA GLY A 906 -15.12 0.26 -13.84
C GLY A 906 -14.06 -0.80 -13.52
N VAL A 907 -14.37 -2.09 -13.67
CA VAL A 907 -13.51 -3.22 -13.31
C VAL A 907 -13.68 -4.38 -14.29
N GLU A 908 -12.63 -5.18 -14.48
CA GLU A 908 -12.67 -6.35 -15.36
C GLU A 908 -13.76 -7.34 -14.94
N VAL A 909 -14.54 -7.83 -15.91
CA VAL A 909 -15.67 -8.74 -15.71
C VAL A 909 -15.30 -10.15 -16.19
N PHE A 910 -15.58 -11.15 -15.35
CA PHE A 910 -15.26 -12.57 -15.61
C PHE A 910 -16.41 -13.36 -16.22
N SER A 911 -17.65 -12.94 -15.98
CA SER A 911 -18.85 -13.62 -16.45
C SER A 911 -19.99 -12.62 -16.57
N VAL A 912 -20.88 -12.86 -17.53
CA VAL A 912 -22.11 -12.08 -17.72
C VAL A 912 -23.29 -13.02 -17.99
N ALA A 913 -24.50 -12.56 -17.70
CA ALA A 913 -25.73 -13.24 -18.07
C ALA A 913 -26.81 -12.22 -18.47
N LEU A 914 -27.69 -12.59 -19.39
CA LEU A 914 -28.83 -11.77 -19.81
C LEU A 914 -30.12 -12.47 -19.40
N SER A 915 -31.10 -11.71 -18.90
CA SER A 915 -32.42 -12.29 -18.60
C SER A 915 -33.14 -12.67 -19.90
N PRO A 916 -34.00 -13.72 -19.88
CA PRO A 916 -34.72 -14.17 -21.07
C PRO A 916 -35.61 -13.09 -21.73
N ASP A 917 -36.09 -12.13 -20.93
CA ASP A 917 -36.91 -11.00 -21.39
C ASP A 917 -36.08 -9.79 -21.86
N VAL A 918 -34.75 -9.86 -21.77
CA VAL A 918 -33.79 -8.80 -22.16
C VAL A 918 -34.04 -7.48 -21.44
N ARG A 919 -34.51 -7.56 -20.19
CA ARG A 919 -34.64 -6.40 -19.30
C ARG A 919 -33.47 -6.26 -18.35
N MET A 920 -32.82 -7.36 -17.99
CA MET A 920 -31.79 -7.38 -16.96
C MET A 920 -30.49 -7.97 -17.51
N LEU A 921 -29.38 -7.30 -17.22
CA LEU A 921 -28.03 -7.81 -17.45
C LEU A 921 -27.34 -8.01 -16.10
N ALA A 922 -26.75 -9.19 -15.89
CA ALA A 922 -25.87 -9.47 -14.76
C ALA A 922 -24.41 -9.47 -15.23
N ALA A 923 -23.52 -8.81 -14.48
CA ALA A 923 -22.09 -8.79 -14.75
C ALA A 923 -21.28 -8.99 -13.46
N ALA A 924 -20.38 -9.98 -13.45
CA ALA A 924 -19.54 -10.31 -12.29
C ALA A 924 -18.12 -9.76 -12.42
N GLY A 925 -17.77 -8.81 -11.57
CA GLY A 925 -16.46 -8.15 -11.60
C GLY A 925 -15.34 -8.89 -10.85
N VAL A 926 -14.09 -8.49 -11.11
CA VAL A 926 -12.89 -8.87 -10.33
C VAL A 926 -13.01 -8.48 -8.85
N ASP A 927 -13.90 -7.54 -8.52
CA ASP A 927 -14.26 -7.12 -7.17
C ASP A 927 -15.23 -8.08 -6.45
N HIS A 928 -15.52 -9.23 -7.08
CA HIS A 928 -16.37 -10.32 -6.55
C HIS A 928 -17.84 -9.93 -6.39
N ARG A 929 -18.27 -8.82 -7.02
CA ARG A 929 -19.67 -8.36 -7.01
C ARG A 929 -20.34 -8.70 -8.32
N ILE A 930 -21.62 -9.05 -8.24
CA ILE A 930 -22.48 -9.19 -9.42
C ILE A 930 -23.35 -7.95 -9.51
N ARG A 931 -23.22 -7.16 -10.57
CA ARG A 931 -24.07 -5.98 -10.81
C ARG A 931 -25.21 -6.35 -11.73
N LEU A 932 -26.43 -6.00 -11.33
CA LEU A 932 -27.65 -6.13 -12.12
C LEU A 932 -27.98 -4.77 -12.74
N TRP A 933 -28.10 -4.73 -14.06
CA TRP A 933 -28.43 -3.54 -14.83
C TRP A 933 -29.79 -3.70 -15.50
N ASP A 934 -30.60 -2.66 -15.40
CA ASP A 934 -31.83 -2.55 -16.15
C ASP A 934 -31.50 -1.97 -17.54
N LEU A 935 -31.80 -2.73 -18.60
CA LEU A 935 -31.44 -2.39 -19.96
C LEU A 935 -32.38 -1.36 -20.62
N GLU A 936 -33.56 -1.13 -20.05
CA GLU A 936 -34.49 -0.11 -20.54
C GLU A 936 -34.06 1.29 -20.06
N THR A 937 -33.65 1.39 -18.80
CA THR A 937 -33.22 2.64 -18.16
C THR A 937 -31.72 2.89 -18.25
N GLY A 938 -30.92 1.85 -18.47
CA GLY A 938 -29.46 1.88 -18.44
C GLY A 938 -28.87 2.08 -17.03
N GLN A 939 -29.68 1.92 -15.97
CA GLN A 939 -29.26 2.13 -14.58
C GLN A 939 -28.86 0.82 -13.91
N GLU A 940 -27.90 0.89 -13.00
CA GLU A 940 -27.59 -0.21 -12.08
C GLU A 940 -28.74 -0.34 -11.07
N ARG A 941 -29.40 -1.51 -11.08
CA ARG A 941 -30.54 -1.81 -10.20
C ARG A 941 -30.09 -2.33 -8.84
N ALA A 942 -29.07 -3.20 -8.82
CA ALA A 942 -28.54 -3.77 -7.59
C ALA A 942 -27.10 -4.29 -7.77
N ALA A 943 -26.31 -4.24 -6.70
CA ALA A 943 -25.04 -4.94 -6.59
C ALA A 943 -25.20 -6.11 -5.60
N LEU A 944 -25.18 -7.34 -6.12
CA LEU A 944 -25.26 -8.56 -5.34
C LEU A 944 -23.88 -8.84 -4.75
N THR A 945 -23.81 -8.84 -3.42
CA THR A 945 -22.57 -9.08 -2.66
C THR A 945 -22.71 -10.36 -1.86
N GLY A 946 -21.69 -11.22 -1.89
CA GLY A 946 -21.66 -12.43 -1.09
C GLY A 946 -20.58 -13.41 -1.50
N HIS A 947 -20.25 -13.48 -2.79
CA HIS A 947 -19.12 -14.25 -3.27
C HIS A 947 -17.77 -13.68 -2.80
N PHE A 948 -16.82 -14.56 -2.50
CA PHE A 948 -15.51 -14.19 -1.94
C PHE A 948 -14.35 -14.37 -2.93
N THR A 949 -14.66 -14.75 -4.17
CA THR A 949 -13.70 -14.91 -5.28
C THR A 949 -14.45 -14.80 -6.61
N TYR A 950 -13.76 -15.06 -7.71
CA TYR A 950 -14.30 -14.91 -9.06
C TYR A 950 -15.49 -15.84 -9.32
N VAL A 951 -16.53 -15.23 -9.90
CA VAL A 951 -17.72 -15.92 -10.40
C VAL A 951 -17.44 -16.32 -11.85
N PHE A 952 -17.41 -17.62 -12.13
CA PHE A 952 -17.06 -18.17 -13.44
C PHE A 952 -18.28 -18.47 -14.32
N SER A 953 -19.46 -18.57 -13.72
CA SER A 953 -20.69 -18.88 -14.43
C SER A 953 -21.86 -18.18 -13.76
N MET A 954 -22.72 -17.57 -14.58
CA MET A 954 -23.99 -17.00 -14.16
C MET A 954 -25.07 -17.34 -15.16
N GLU A 955 -26.29 -17.57 -14.69
CA GLU A 955 -27.44 -17.86 -15.55
C GLU A 955 -28.73 -17.37 -14.89
N PHE A 956 -29.64 -16.79 -15.67
CA PHE A 956 -30.98 -16.46 -15.21
C PHE A 956 -31.89 -17.68 -15.35
N SER A 957 -32.83 -17.85 -14.42
CA SER A 957 -33.92 -18.82 -14.55
C SER A 957 -34.76 -18.51 -15.81
N PRO A 958 -35.45 -19.52 -16.38
CA PRO A 958 -36.27 -19.31 -17.58
C PRO A 958 -37.36 -18.25 -17.45
N ASP A 959 -37.83 -18.00 -16.22
CA ASP A 959 -38.80 -16.94 -15.91
C ASP A 959 -38.16 -15.58 -15.58
N GLY A 960 -36.82 -15.50 -15.57
CA GLY A 960 -36.03 -14.30 -15.30
C GLY A 960 -36.03 -13.81 -13.85
N LYS A 961 -36.67 -14.53 -12.92
CA LYS A 961 -36.85 -14.07 -11.53
C LYS A 961 -35.69 -14.42 -10.61
N THR A 962 -34.94 -15.47 -10.94
CA THR A 962 -33.83 -15.96 -10.13
C THR A 962 -32.55 -15.92 -10.94
N LEU A 963 -31.46 -15.46 -10.34
CA LEU A 963 -30.11 -15.57 -10.92
C LEU A 963 -29.34 -16.63 -10.15
N ALA A 964 -28.71 -17.58 -10.85
CA ALA A 964 -27.72 -18.48 -10.27
C ALA A 964 -26.31 -17.99 -10.60
N SER A 965 -25.41 -18.07 -9.63
CA SER A 965 -23.99 -17.76 -9.81
C SER A 965 -23.11 -18.84 -9.18
N ALA A 966 -22.06 -19.27 -9.87
CA ALA A 966 -21.07 -20.23 -9.37
C ALA A 966 -19.67 -19.62 -9.30
N SER A 967 -18.98 -19.89 -8.20
CA SER A 967 -17.72 -19.24 -7.84
C SER A 967 -16.66 -20.25 -7.39
N LEU A 968 -15.38 -19.86 -7.47
CA LEU A 968 -14.28 -20.64 -6.88
C LEU A 968 -14.31 -20.66 -5.35
N ASP A 969 -15.21 -19.90 -4.69
CA ASP A 969 -15.36 -19.89 -3.23
C ASP A 969 -16.07 -21.14 -2.72
N THR A 970 -16.24 -22.13 -3.61
CA THR A 970 -16.88 -23.44 -3.37
C THR A 970 -18.40 -23.36 -3.18
N SER A 971 -19.00 -22.19 -3.46
CA SER A 971 -20.44 -21.98 -3.42
C SER A 971 -21.02 -21.64 -4.79
N ALA A 972 -22.25 -22.10 -5.01
CA ALA A 972 -23.16 -21.44 -5.92
C ALA A 972 -24.23 -20.70 -5.12
N ARG A 973 -24.70 -19.56 -5.60
CA ARG A 973 -25.71 -18.75 -4.93
C ARG A 973 -26.91 -18.53 -5.85
N LEU A 974 -28.09 -18.51 -5.25
CA LEU A 974 -29.34 -18.16 -5.92
C LEU A 974 -29.77 -16.78 -5.40
N TRP A 975 -30.10 -15.88 -6.32
CA TRP A 975 -30.46 -14.49 -6.04
C TRP A 975 -31.84 -14.19 -6.59
N ASP A 976 -32.63 -13.43 -5.85
CA ASP A 976 -33.86 -12.84 -6.38
C ASP A 976 -33.49 -11.62 -7.22
N VAL A 977 -33.88 -11.62 -8.49
CA VAL A 977 -33.57 -10.55 -9.45
C VAL A 977 -34.38 -9.28 -9.15
N GLY A 978 -35.56 -9.45 -8.53
CA GLY A 978 -36.48 -8.39 -8.20
C GLY A 978 -35.99 -7.53 -7.02
N THR A 979 -35.58 -8.19 -5.94
CA THR A 979 -35.14 -7.57 -4.68
C THR A 979 -33.62 -7.40 -4.59
N GLY A 980 -32.86 -8.23 -5.31
CA GLY A 980 -31.40 -8.32 -5.18
C GLY A 980 -30.94 -9.09 -3.93
N GLU A 981 -31.85 -9.77 -3.22
CA GLU A 981 -31.52 -10.55 -2.03
C GLU A 981 -31.00 -11.95 -2.40
N GLU A 982 -30.13 -12.48 -1.54
CA GLU A 982 -29.72 -13.87 -1.62
C GLU A 982 -30.85 -14.78 -1.14
N LEU A 983 -31.29 -15.69 -2.00
CA LEU A 983 -32.28 -16.71 -1.67
C LEU A 983 -31.64 -17.90 -0.96
N HIS A 984 -30.58 -18.46 -1.55
CA HIS A 984 -29.94 -19.68 -1.06
C HIS A 984 -28.44 -19.72 -1.38
N ILE A 985 -27.66 -20.28 -0.44
CA ILE A 985 -26.26 -20.67 -0.68
C ILE A 985 -26.19 -22.20 -0.85
N LEU A 986 -25.70 -22.62 -2.00
CA LEU A 986 -25.53 -24.02 -2.39
C LEU A 986 -24.06 -24.41 -2.22
N THR A 987 -23.73 -25.11 -1.14
CA THR A 987 -22.36 -25.59 -0.88
C THR A 987 -22.22 -27.08 -1.17
N GLY A 988 -21.22 -27.45 -1.96
CA GLY A 988 -20.79 -28.85 -2.12
C GLY A 988 -20.10 -29.38 -0.86
N GLY A 989 -20.18 -30.69 -0.61
CA GLY A 989 -19.63 -31.30 0.62
C GLY A 989 -18.09 -31.33 0.72
N ASN A 990 -17.34 -31.02 -0.35
CA ASN A 990 -15.91 -31.30 -0.46
C ASN A 990 -15.00 -30.09 -0.79
N ALA A 991 -15.41 -28.85 -0.51
CA ALA A 991 -14.57 -27.65 -0.72
C ALA A 991 -13.93 -27.57 -2.13
N SER A 992 -14.65 -28.05 -3.14
CA SER A 992 -14.29 -28.02 -4.55
C SER A 992 -14.91 -26.80 -5.22
N SER A 993 -14.22 -26.21 -6.20
CA SER A 993 -14.73 -25.06 -6.93
C SER A 993 -15.93 -25.45 -7.80
N MET A 994 -16.95 -24.59 -7.83
CA MET A 994 -18.10 -24.77 -8.72
C MET A 994 -17.80 -24.10 -10.06
N LEU A 995 -17.89 -24.86 -11.14
CA LEU A 995 -17.44 -24.44 -12.47
C LEU A 995 -18.57 -23.83 -13.31
N ARG A 996 -19.70 -24.55 -13.43
CA ARG A 996 -20.86 -24.14 -14.25
C ARG A 996 -22.19 -24.41 -13.54
N THR A 997 -23.18 -23.61 -13.90
CA THR A 997 -24.60 -23.72 -13.51
C THR A 997 -25.46 -23.97 -14.73
N ALA A 998 -26.58 -24.69 -14.60
CA ALA A 998 -27.65 -24.69 -15.61
C ALA A 998 -29.02 -24.91 -14.97
N PHE A 999 -30.04 -24.15 -15.41
CA PHE A 999 -31.42 -24.36 -14.96
C PHE A 999 -32.15 -25.42 -15.79
N SER A 1000 -33.07 -26.15 -15.16
CA SER A 1000 -34.08 -26.93 -15.88
C SER A 1000 -35.05 -25.99 -16.62
N PRO A 1001 -35.68 -26.41 -17.73
CA PRO A 1001 -36.62 -25.58 -18.49
C PRO A 1001 -37.82 -25.08 -17.68
N ASP A 1002 -38.21 -25.81 -16.62
CA ASP A 1002 -39.27 -25.40 -15.69
C ASP A 1002 -38.79 -24.47 -14.56
N GLY A 1003 -37.49 -24.15 -14.51
CA GLY A 1003 -36.86 -23.28 -13.51
C GLY A 1003 -36.78 -23.87 -12.09
N ARG A 1004 -37.26 -25.09 -11.86
CA ARG A 1004 -37.38 -25.67 -10.51
C ARG A 1004 -36.13 -26.39 -10.02
N THR A 1005 -35.28 -26.83 -10.95
CA THR A 1005 -34.06 -27.58 -10.64
C THR A 1005 -32.85 -26.84 -11.19
N LEU A 1006 -31.82 -26.69 -10.38
CA LEU A 1006 -30.51 -26.20 -10.82
C LEU A 1006 -29.52 -27.37 -10.81
N VAL A 1007 -28.69 -27.50 -11.84
CA VAL A 1007 -27.50 -28.34 -11.78
C VAL A 1007 -26.26 -27.47 -11.55
N THR A 1008 -25.42 -27.86 -10.61
CA THR A 1008 -24.06 -27.32 -10.46
C THR A 1008 -23.03 -28.39 -10.79
N THR A 1009 -21.94 -27.99 -11.41
CA THR A 1009 -20.82 -28.87 -11.76
C THR A 1009 -19.58 -28.48 -10.96
N ASP A 1010 -18.81 -29.48 -10.55
CA ASP A 1010 -17.65 -29.29 -9.68
C ASP A 1010 -16.38 -29.96 -10.21
N ASP A 1011 -15.26 -29.55 -9.59
CA ASP A 1011 -13.96 -30.20 -9.74
C ASP A 1011 -13.86 -31.57 -9.02
N ASP A 1012 -14.80 -31.90 -8.12
CA ASP A 1012 -14.82 -33.17 -7.39
C ASP A 1012 -15.44 -34.35 -8.16
N ARG A 1013 -15.70 -34.14 -9.45
CA ARG A 1013 -16.18 -35.13 -10.44
C ARG A 1013 -17.66 -35.47 -10.26
N VAL A 1014 -18.41 -34.60 -9.60
CA VAL A 1014 -19.83 -34.76 -9.32
C VAL A 1014 -20.61 -33.61 -9.96
N ALA A 1015 -21.78 -33.92 -10.49
CA ALA A 1015 -22.77 -32.90 -10.81
C ALA A 1015 -23.88 -32.97 -9.75
N ARG A 1016 -24.29 -31.84 -9.17
CA ARG A 1016 -25.29 -31.80 -8.11
C ARG A 1016 -26.57 -31.16 -8.60
N LEU A 1017 -27.69 -31.82 -8.31
CA LEU A 1017 -29.03 -31.31 -8.58
C LEU A 1017 -29.57 -30.66 -7.30
N TRP A 1018 -30.05 -29.44 -7.44
CA TRP A 1018 -30.59 -28.60 -6.38
C TRP A 1018 -32.03 -28.24 -6.67
N ASP A 1019 -32.84 -28.21 -5.64
CA ASP A 1019 -34.17 -27.64 -5.69
C ASP A 1019 -34.06 -26.11 -5.52
N VAL A 1020 -34.58 -25.35 -6.49
CA VAL A 1020 -34.39 -23.89 -6.54
C VAL A 1020 -35.19 -23.18 -5.45
N GLU A 1021 -36.37 -23.72 -5.09
CA GLU A 1021 -37.26 -23.11 -4.09
C GLU A 1021 -36.73 -23.32 -2.66
N SER A 1022 -36.27 -24.53 -2.35
CA SER A 1022 -35.80 -24.89 -1.00
C SER A 1022 -34.29 -24.75 -0.79
N GLY A 1023 -33.51 -24.58 -1.86
CA GLY A 1023 -32.04 -24.56 -1.82
C GLY A 1023 -31.40 -25.90 -1.44
N ARG A 1024 -32.18 -26.96 -1.29
CA ARG A 1024 -31.68 -28.26 -0.83
C ARG A 1024 -31.12 -29.07 -1.99
N GLN A 1025 -30.01 -29.75 -1.73
CA GLN A 1025 -29.48 -30.74 -2.65
C GLN A 1025 -30.48 -31.90 -2.79
N ARG A 1026 -30.99 -32.11 -4.00
CA ARG A 1026 -31.84 -33.26 -4.34
C ARG A 1026 -31.00 -34.51 -4.53
N ARG A 1027 -29.91 -34.42 -5.29
CA ARG A 1027 -29.07 -35.59 -5.63
C ARG A 1027 -27.66 -35.17 -6.06
N ALA A 1028 -26.71 -36.07 -5.83
CA ALA A 1028 -25.36 -36.01 -6.39
C ALA A 1028 -25.22 -37.07 -7.49
N LEU A 1029 -24.86 -36.65 -8.70
CA LEU A 1029 -24.66 -37.48 -9.87
C LEU A 1029 -23.18 -37.88 -9.93
N THR A 1030 -22.88 -39.10 -9.50
CA THR A 1030 -21.52 -39.61 -9.37
C THR A 1030 -21.19 -40.57 -10.51
N GLY A 1031 -19.92 -40.56 -10.93
CA GLY A 1031 -19.37 -41.60 -11.79
C GLY A 1031 -18.43 -41.12 -12.88
N HIS A 1032 -18.32 -39.82 -13.14
CA HIS A 1032 -17.23 -39.28 -13.95
C HIS A 1032 -15.88 -39.52 -13.26
N ASN A 1033 -14.84 -39.73 -14.06
CA ASN A 1033 -13.46 -39.96 -13.61
C ASN A 1033 -12.59 -38.69 -13.67
N GLY A 1034 -13.18 -37.56 -14.07
CA GLY A 1034 -12.57 -36.23 -14.14
C GLY A 1034 -13.58 -35.15 -13.77
N ALA A 1035 -13.13 -33.91 -13.62
CA ALA A 1035 -13.98 -32.76 -13.28
C ALA A 1035 -15.13 -32.64 -14.28
N VAL A 1036 -16.34 -32.37 -13.79
CA VAL A 1036 -17.49 -32.17 -14.67
C VAL A 1036 -17.43 -30.73 -15.18
N ALA A 1037 -17.14 -30.55 -16.46
CA ALA A 1037 -16.90 -29.23 -17.05
C ALA A 1037 -18.18 -28.60 -17.60
N TRP A 1038 -19.17 -29.41 -17.97
CA TRP A 1038 -20.41 -28.92 -18.57
C TRP A 1038 -21.62 -29.76 -18.15
N ALA A 1039 -22.77 -29.10 -18.05
CA ALA A 1039 -24.06 -29.75 -17.87
C ALA A 1039 -25.13 -29.02 -18.68
N ALA A 1040 -26.08 -29.77 -19.25
CA ALA A 1040 -27.19 -29.21 -20.00
C ALA A 1040 -28.45 -30.03 -19.78
N PHE A 1041 -29.56 -29.37 -19.48
CA PHE A 1041 -30.87 -30.02 -19.49
C PHE A 1041 -31.39 -30.12 -20.92
N SER A 1042 -32.13 -31.20 -21.18
CA SER A 1042 -32.97 -31.29 -22.36
C SER A 1042 -34.14 -30.31 -22.29
N PRO A 1043 -34.70 -29.89 -23.44
CA PRO A 1043 -35.84 -28.97 -23.49
C PRO A 1043 -37.11 -29.45 -22.79
N ASP A 1044 -37.32 -30.77 -22.68
CA ASP A 1044 -38.45 -31.36 -21.96
C ASP A 1044 -38.18 -31.57 -20.46
N GLY A 1045 -36.97 -31.24 -19.99
CA GLY A 1045 -36.52 -31.35 -18.61
C GLY A 1045 -36.36 -32.79 -18.11
N ALA A 1046 -36.48 -33.80 -18.96
CA ALA A 1046 -36.49 -35.21 -18.55
C ALA A 1046 -35.08 -35.81 -18.45
N PRO A 1047 -34.23 -35.77 -19.50
CA PRO A 1047 -32.80 -36.08 -19.38
C PRO A 1047 -31.91 -34.86 -19.11
N LEU A 1048 -30.86 -35.06 -18.33
CA LEU A 1048 -29.71 -34.16 -18.16
C LEU A 1048 -28.49 -34.79 -18.83
N ALA A 1049 -27.71 -34.01 -19.57
CA ALA A 1049 -26.38 -34.43 -20.02
C ALA A 1049 -25.30 -33.75 -19.18
N THR A 1050 -24.26 -34.50 -18.81
CA THR A 1050 -23.03 -33.96 -18.21
C THR A 1050 -21.82 -34.39 -19.01
N ALA A 1051 -20.83 -33.51 -19.14
CA ALA A 1051 -19.59 -33.80 -19.84
C ALA A 1051 -18.40 -33.46 -18.93
N ALA A 1052 -17.39 -34.32 -18.92
CA ALA A 1052 -16.25 -34.19 -18.02
C ALA A 1052 -14.90 -34.22 -18.74
N VAL A 1053 -13.87 -33.79 -18.02
CA VAL A 1053 -12.46 -33.80 -18.44
C VAL A 1053 -11.91 -35.24 -18.62
N ASP A 1054 -12.69 -36.26 -18.27
CA ASP A 1054 -12.37 -37.66 -18.59
C ASP A 1054 -12.66 -38.05 -20.05
N GLY A 1055 -13.07 -37.09 -20.88
CA GLY A 1055 -13.42 -37.31 -22.28
C GLY A 1055 -14.73 -38.07 -22.46
N THR A 1056 -15.65 -37.99 -21.48
CA THR A 1056 -16.94 -38.67 -21.55
C THR A 1056 -18.11 -37.72 -21.36
N ALA A 1057 -19.18 -37.96 -22.10
CA ALA A 1057 -20.50 -37.44 -21.81
C ALA A 1057 -21.39 -38.55 -21.22
N ARG A 1058 -22.26 -38.17 -20.29
CA ARG A 1058 -23.22 -39.06 -19.63
C ARG A 1058 -24.62 -38.46 -19.67
N LEU A 1059 -25.60 -39.34 -19.78
CA LEU A 1059 -27.02 -39.01 -19.79
C LEU A 1059 -27.68 -39.53 -18.52
N TRP A 1060 -28.40 -38.67 -17.83
CA TRP A 1060 -29.05 -38.91 -16.55
C TRP A 1060 -30.55 -38.65 -16.68
N GLU A 1061 -31.37 -39.40 -15.97
CA GLU A 1061 -32.76 -38.98 -15.76
C GLU A 1061 -32.81 -37.92 -14.65
N ALA A 1062 -33.24 -36.70 -14.97
CA ALA A 1062 -33.22 -35.56 -14.04
C ALA A 1062 -34.11 -35.77 -12.79
N ARG A 1063 -35.20 -36.54 -12.92
CA ARG A 1063 -36.13 -36.83 -11.80
C ARG A 1063 -35.64 -37.95 -10.89
N ALA A 1064 -35.08 -39.02 -11.46
CA ALA A 1064 -34.63 -40.19 -10.70
C ALA A 1064 -33.17 -40.05 -10.24
N GLY A 1065 -32.33 -39.29 -10.95
CA GLY A 1065 -30.89 -39.18 -10.69
C GLY A 1065 -30.11 -40.46 -11.03
N GLU A 1066 -30.72 -41.36 -11.80
CA GLU A 1066 -30.10 -42.59 -12.29
C GLU A 1066 -29.53 -42.38 -13.71
N PRO A 1067 -28.44 -43.08 -14.09
CA PRO A 1067 -27.97 -43.07 -15.47
C PRO A 1067 -29.04 -43.63 -16.40
N ARG A 1068 -29.34 -42.92 -17.49
CA ARG A 1068 -30.39 -43.34 -18.45
C ARG A 1068 -29.91 -44.58 -19.21
N LEU A 1069 -30.65 -45.68 -19.10
CA LEU A 1069 -30.42 -46.91 -19.87
C LEU A 1069 -31.07 -46.75 -21.25
N MET A 1070 -30.32 -47.03 -22.33
CA MET A 1070 -30.83 -46.97 -23.70
C MET A 1070 -30.55 -48.28 -24.42
N LEU A 1071 -31.58 -48.81 -25.09
CA LEU A 1071 -31.49 -49.94 -26.00
C LEU A 1071 -30.81 -49.47 -27.30
N ALA A 1072 -29.59 -49.93 -27.57
CA ALA A 1072 -29.01 -50.01 -28.90
C ALA A 1072 -29.69 -51.16 -29.67
N GLU A 1073 -30.29 -50.82 -30.80
CA GLU A 1073 -30.63 -51.78 -31.87
C GLU A 1073 -29.44 -51.95 -32.82
#